data_AF-A0A7S4S1Y4-F1
#
_entry.id   AF-A0A7S4S1Y4-F1
#
_cell.length_a   1.000
_cell.length_b   1.000
_cell.length_c   1.000
_cell.angle_alpha   90.00
_cell.angle_beta   90.00
_cell.angle_gamma   90.00
#
_symmetry.space_group_name_H-M   'P 1'
#
loop_
_entity.id
_entity.type
_entity.pdbx_description
1 polymer ?
#
loop_
_entity_poly.entity_id
_entity_poly.type
_entity_poly.pdbx_seq_one_letter_code
_entity_poly.pdbx_strand_id
1 'polypeptide(L)'
;QAILSQGPSQALGSLALSDPFPHRWLLMAALVRLPRRRGFALWQQVAGHSRAAAPHPAAGPLGPRAAGALRHLATGKAESVVEQRAQAAKQELAILAQAFSRYDGDGSGALDASELQRALEDLELPSGEVDVHELFAALDVNKDGTVELTEWLDQLPKGTKLRIVERFDKFGDYVQFSIPDVKIMYTHTDEAPMLATYSLLPVLRAFCRVGSVKIVKKDISLAGRIKAFFPDYMTPAQRVEDELEQLGSLAKTPAANIIKLPNISASVPQLTAAIKELQAQGYAVPDYPADPQTDAEQDIRARYSKVLGSAVNPVLREGNSDRRVAAPVKAFAQKFPHRLGAWPADSKSHVAHMSDGDFFGSEQSAVMDKLCSVRIELHHADGVKVLKPKTALQSGEIIDASVMRVAALRDFYEREMQSTEDGVLFSLHLKATMMKVSDPIMFGHAVEVFYKSAFEKHGALFRELGVNPNNGVGDVYAKVAGHPKQAEVEADLKACYKERPALAYVDSRRGITNLHVPSDVIVDASMAAAVRDAGRMWTLEDTLCDAKFVIPDRCYASTYDAVIKDCQRHGAFDVKTMGATSNVGLMAAKAEEYGSHDKTFQIPADGTVKVILRKSGEEVFSHEVSKGDIWRMCQTKDAPIQDWVKLAVVRAKASGAPAIFWLTKERAHDRNVIAKVEQYLRNHDTAGLDIRILPPEEAMKATLERVRAGLDTISVTGNVLRDYLTDLFPILELGTSAKMLSVVPLLAGGGMFETGAGGSAPKHVQQF
;
A
#
# COMPACT_ATOMS: atom_id res chain seq x y z
N GLN A 1 8.44 14.74 -37.64
CA GLN A 1 9.25 14.77 -38.86
C GLN A 1 8.52 15.64 -39.88
N ALA A 2 9.07 16.84 -40.11
CA ALA A 2 8.78 17.82 -41.17
C ALA A 2 8.91 19.21 -40.54
N ILE A 3 10.10 19.79 -40.72
CA ILE A 3 10.53 21.20 -40.71
C ILE A 3 12.03 21.14 -40.40
N LEU A 4 12.76 20.71 -41.43
CA LEU A 4 14.19 20.85 -41.58
C LEU A 4 14.36 21.29 -43.03
N SER A 5 14.32 22.59 -43.27
CA SER A 5 14.88 23.17 -44.50
C SER A 5 15.16 24.65 -44.31
N GLN A 6 16.40 25.00 -44.66
CA GLN A 6 16.95 26.33 -44.96
C GLN A 6 17.80 27.00 -43.86
N GLY A 7 19.11 27.00 -44.11
CA GLY A 7 20.00 28.13 -43.83
C GLY A 7 20.60 28.62 -45.16
N PRO A 8 21.68 29.41 -45.15
CA PRO A 8 21.88 30.68 -44.45
C PRO A 8 22.37 31.79 -45.42
N SER A 9 22.12 33.09 -45.17
CA SER A 9 23.01 34.22 -45.54
C SER A 9 22.36 35.60 -45.36
N GLN A 10 23.02 36.43 -44.54
CA GLN A 10 23.24 37.89 -44.63
C GLN A 10 22.07 38.87 -44.87
N ALA A 11 21.80 39.71 -43.86
CA ALA A 11 21.85 41.18 -44.01
C ALA A 11 22.07 41.85 -42.65
N LEU A 12 23.18 42.60 -42.54
CA LEU A 12 23.60 43.48 -41.44
C LEU A 12 22.78 44.79 -41.45
N GLY A 13 22.53 45.35 -40.27
CA GLY A 13 22.09 46.76 -40.12
C GLY A 13 21.68 47.19 -38.71
N SER A 14 22.68 47.54 -37.88
CA SER A 14 22.76 48.66 -36.87
C SER A 14 21.48 49.13 -36.14
N LEU A 15 21.41 49.42 -34.83
CA LEU A 15 22.37 49.96 -33.85
C LEU A 15 21.78 49.82 -32.42
N ALA A 16 22.61 49.33 -31.49
CA ALA A 16 22.80 49.68 -30.07
C ALA A 16 21.60 50.01 -29.14
N LEU A 17 21.45 49.27 -28.03
CA LEU A 17 21.91 49.68 -26.68
C LEU A 17 21.56 48.64 -25.59
N SER A 18 22.52 48.44 -24.67
CA SER A 18 22.52 47.70 -23.39
C SER A 18 22.63 46.16 -23.41
N ASP A 19 23.76 45.73 -22.85
CA ASP A 19 24.34 44.37 -22.71
C ASP A 19 24.22 43.94 -21.21
N PRO A 20 24.69 42.76 -20.74
CA PRO A 20 24.09 41.42 -20.88
C PRO A 20 23.93 40.68 -19.53
N PHE A 21 23.07 39.65 -19.48
CA PHE A 21 23.19 38.55 -18.49
C PHE A 21 23.13 37.20 -19.21
N PRO A 22 24.19 36.35 -19.13
CA PRO A 22 24.25 35.10 -19.87
C PRO A 22 23.74 33.89 -19.07
N HIS A 23 23.15 32.97 -19.81
CA HIS A 23 22.86 31.58 -19.48
C HIS A 23 23.95 30.90 -18.64
N ARG A 24 23.56 30.30 -17.50
CA ARG A 24 24.20 29.14 -16.85
C ARG A 24 23.29 28.58 -15.74
N TRP A 25 22.38 27.69 -16.09
CA TRP A 25 21.71 26.79 -15.13
C TRP A 25 21.64 25.38 -15.71
N LEU A 26 22.78 24.71 -15.70
CA LEU A 26 22.94 23.26 -15.87
C LEU A 26 24.32 22.92 -15.32
N LEU A 27 24.44 22.86 -13.98
CA LEU A 27 25.50 22.23 -13.17
C LEU A 27 25.51 22.85 -11.77
N MET A 28 24.60 22.42 -10.89
CA MET A 28 24.68 22.64 -9.45
C MET A 28 23.96 21.49 -8.73
N ALA A 29 24.61 20.32 -8.69
CA ALA A 29 24.22 19.22 -7.79
C ALA A 29 25.38 18.26 -7.56
N ALA A 30 26.51 18.76 -7.06
CA ALA A 30 27.50 17.96 -6.35
C ALA A 30 28.45 18.90 -5.61
N LEU A 31 28.16 19.19 -4.34
CA LEU A 31 29.13 19.56 -3.30
C LEU A 31 28.37 19.83 -1.99
N VAL A 32 27.91 18.75 -1.35
CA VAL A 32 27.64 18.77 0.09
C VAL A 32 28.78 18.03 0.77
N ARG A 33 29.58 18.81 1.49
CA ARG A 33 30.66 18.36 2.38
C ARG A 33 30.11 17.37 3.42
N LEU A 34 30.66 16.16 3.45
CA LEU A 34 30.59 15.27 4.60
C LEU A 34 31.60 15.71 5.67
N PRO A 35 31.24 15.63 6.96
CA PRO A 35 32.12 16.00 8.07
C PRO A 35 33.13 14.88 8.37
N ARG A 36 34.38 15.27 8.64
CA ARG A 36 35.44 14.39 9.14
C ARG A 36 35.10 13.95 10.58
N ARG A 37 34.91 12.66 10.81
CA ARG A 37 35.19 12.02 12.11
C ARG A 37 36.50 11.25 12.00
N ARG A 38 37.44 11.56 12.90
CA ARG A 38 38.68 10.82 13.14
C ARG A 38 38.37 9.61 14.03
N GLY A 39 38.95 8.46 13.69
CA GLY A 39 39.29 7.37 14.61
C GLY A 39 40.62 6.80 14.12
N PHE A 40 41.68 6.87 14.93
CA PHE A 40 42.49 5.77 15.50
C PHE A 40 43.77 6.47 16.05
N ALA A 41 44.50 6.09 17.10
CA ALA A 41 44.51 4.96 18.02
C ALA A 41 45.36 5.34 19.27
N LEU A 42 45.12 4.67 20.39
CA LEU A 42 46.05 4.03 21.35
C LEU A 42 47.38 4.72 21.82
N TRP A 43 47.58 4.66 23.16
CA TRP A 43 48.81 4.74 24.01
C TRP A 43 49.17 6.01 24.80
N GLN A 44 48.95 5.87 26.13
CA GLN A 44 49.78 6.22 27.31
C GLN A 44 50.19 7.67 27.67
N GLN A 45 49.98 7.93 28.99
CA GLN A 45 50.74 8.75 29.95
C GLN A 45 50.37 10.24 30.21
N VAL A 46 49.89 10.42 31.45
CA VAL A 46 50.21 11.49 32.43
C VAL A 46 49.61 12.90 32.25
N ALA A 47 48.63 13.16 33.12
CA ALA A 47 48.40 14.36 33.95
C ALA A 47 48.50 15.78 33.36
N GLY A 48 47.44 16.56 33.66
CA GLY A 48 47.63 17.94 34.14
C GLY A 48 47.02 19.07 33.31
N HIS A 49 45.95 19.66 33.86
CA HIS A 49 45.71 21.10 33.94
C HIS A 49 45.68 21.98 32.66
N SER A 50 44.47 22.49 32.40
CA SER A 50 44.14 23.93 32.45
C SER A 50 44.29 24.82 31.21
N ARG A 51 43.17 25.52 30.96
CA ARG A 51 42.97 26.90 30.50
C ARG A 51 42.89 27.23 29.01
N ALA A 52 41.83 27.98 28.74
CA ALA A 52 41.44 28.65 27.52
C ALA A 52 42.21 29.96 27.30
N ALA A 53 42.36 30.37 26.04
CA ALA A 53 42.37 31.78 25.64
C ALA A 53 42.04 31.96 24.13
N ALA A 54 41.08 32.86 23.93
CA ALA A 54 40.56 33.68 22.82
C ALA A 54 41.46 34.03 21.58
N PRO A 55 40.84 34.63 20.51
CA PRO A 55 41.22 34.48 19.09
C PRO A 55 41.70 35.77 18.38
N HIS A 56 42.16 35.65 17.11
CA HIS A 56 42.02 36.57 15.93
C HIS A 56 43.15 36.31 14.89
N PRO A 57 43.17 36.91 13.66
CA PRO A 57 42.19 36.99 12.57
C PRO A 57 42.80 36.59 11.19
N ALA A 58 42.03 36.80 10.11
CA ALA A 58 42.27 36.39 8.72
C ALA A 58 43.46 37.05 7.97
N ALA A 59 43.96 36.36 6.93
CA ALA A 59 44.87 36.89 5.90
C ALA A 59 44.64 36.22 4.52
N GLY A 60 44.95 36.97 3.45
CA GLY A 60 44.54 36.76 2.05
C GLY A 60 45.42 35.85 1.15
N PRO A 61 45.39 36.05 -0.20
CA PRO A 61 45.56 34.96 -1.16
C PRO A 61 47.00 34.68 -1.61
N LEU A 62 47.22 33.43 -2.03
CA LEU A 62 48.50 32.78 -2.32
C LEU A 62 49.10 33.13 -3.70
N GLY A 63 50.43 33.26 -3.73
CA GLY A 63 51.26 33.40 -4.94
C GLY A 63 51.84 32.08 -5.50
N PRO A 64 52.51 32.14 -6.66
CA PRO A 64 52.66 31.03 -7.59
C PRO A 64 53.90 30.16 -7.30
N ARG A 65 53.75 29.17 -6.42
CA ARG A 65 54.62 27.99 -6.33
C ARG A 65 53.84 26.69 -6.14
N ALA A 66 52.57 26.69 -6.57
CA ALA A 66 51.64 25.57 -6.48
C ALA A 66 51.30 24.93 -7.84
N ALA A 67 52.22 24.97 -8.81
CA ALA A 67 52.01 24.39 -10.15
C ALA A 67 52.88 23.15 -10.46
N GLY A 68 53.86 22.80 -9.61
CA GLY A 68 54.82 21.73 -9.92
C GLY A 68 54.60 20.38 -9.22
N ALA A 69 53.99 20.34 -8.03
CA ALA A 69 53.94 19.14 -7.18
C ALA A 69 52.59 18.38 -7.20
N LEU A 70 51.63 18.81 -8.03
CA LEU A 70 50.29 18.22 -8.14
C LEU A 70 50.13 17.26 -9.34
N ARG A 71 51.23 16.74 -9.90
CA ARG A 71 51.18 15.76 -11.01
C ARG A 71 51.62 14.34 -10.66
N HIS A 72 51.94 14.02 -9.40
CA HIS A 72 52.41 12.68 -9.03
C HIS A 72 51.68 11.94 -7.90
N LEU A 73 50.54 12.44 -7.41
CA LEU A 73 49.76 11.77 -6.35
C LEU A 73 48.29 11.50 -6.73
N ALA A 74 48.00 11.38 -8.03
CA ALA A 74 46.77 10.79 -8.54
C ALA A 74 47.12 9.53 -9.34
N THR A 75 47.25 8.39 -8.65
CA THR A 75 47.31 7.09 -9.34
C THR A 75 46.37 6.12 -8.62
N GLY A 76 45.23 5.84 -9.27
CA GLY A 76 44.17 4.92 -8.86
C GLY A 76 44.59 3.45 -8.85
N LYS A 77 45.56 3.08 -8.02
CA LYS A 77 45.97 1.66 -7.84
C LYS A 77 45.12 0.88 -6.84
N ALA A 78 44.37 1.53 -5.95
CA ALA A 78 43.50 0.83 -4.99
C ALA A 78 42.10 0.55 -5.59
N GLU A 79 41.54 1.49 -6.36
CA GLU A 79 40.28 1.30 -7.10
C GLU A 79 40.42 0.22 -8.18
N SER A 80 41.57 0.16 -8.88
CA SER A 80 41.77 -0.83 -9.96
C SER A 80 41.87 -2.28 -9.47
N VAL A 81 42.38 -2.54 -8.26
CA VAL A 81 42.54 -3.91 -7.75
C VAL A 81 41.20 -4.48 -7.26
N VAL A 82 40.34 -3.64 -6.69
CA VAL A 82 38.98 -4.04 -6.28
C VAL A 82 38.11 -4.32 -7.51
N GLU A 83 38.20 -3.47 -8.53
CA GLU A 83 37.48 -3.63 -9.79
C GLU A 83 37.96 -4.86 -10.59
N GLN A 84 39.29 -5.10 -10.61
CA GLN A 84 39.87 -6.32 -11.19
C GLN A 84 39.46 -7.59 -10.43
N ARG A 85 39.41 -7.56 -9.10
CA ARG A 85 38.94 -8.70 -8.29
C ARG A 85 37.46 -8.96 -8.45
N ALA A 86 36.64 -7.91 -8.54
CA ALA A 86 35.21 -8.03 -8.81
C ALA A 86 34.94 -8.60 -10.21
N GLN A 87 35.71 -8.16 -11.21
CA GLN A 87 35.62 -8.68 -12.56
C GLN A 87 36.09 -10.14 -12.65
N ALA A 88 37.19 -10.49 -11.97
CA ALA A 88 37.67 -11.87 -11.89
C ALA A 88 36.66 -12.79 -11.19
N ALA A 89 36.07 -12.36 -10.08
CA ALA A 89 35.04 -13.12 -9.38
C ALA A 89 33.76 -13.29 -10.23
N LYS A 90 33.37 -12.26 -10.99
CA LYS A 90 32.24 -12.34 -11.93
C LYS A 90 32.51 -13.31 -13.07
N GLN A 91 33.74 -13.34 -13.58
CA GLN A 91 34.16 -14.26 -14.63
C GLN A 91 34.24 -15.70 -14.12
N GLU A 92 34.78 -15.90 -12.91
CA GLU A 92 34.79 -17.20 -12.22
C GLU A 92 33.38 -17.75 -12.03
N LEU A 93 32.44 -16.95 -11.49
CA LEU A 93 31.05 -17.36 -11.32
C LEU A 93 30.36 -17.70 -12.66
N ALA A 94 30.65 -16.93 -13.72
CA ALA A 94 30.11 -17.19 -15.04
C ALA A 94 30.61 -18.52 -15.61
N ILE A 95 31.89 -18.84 -15.44
CA ILE A 95 32.47 -20.10 -15.89
C ILE A 95 31.90 -21.29 -15.10
N LEU A 96 31.75 -21.15 -13.78
CA LEU A 96 31.16 -22.20 -12.94
C LEU A 96 29.70 -22.47 -13.34
N ALA A 97 28.90 -21.43 -13.62
CA ALA A 97 27.53 -21.59 -14.10
C ALA A 97 27.46 -22.24 -15.50
N GLN A 98 28.40 -21.92 -16.39
CA GLN A 98 28.49 -22.57 -17.70
C GLN A 98 28.81 -24.06 -17.59
N ALA A 99 29.73 -24.42 -16.70
CA ALA A 99 30.07 -25.81 -16.44
C ALA A 99 28.85 -26.58 -15.93
N PHE A 100 28.11 -26.00 -14.97
CA PHE A 100 26.87 -26.58 -14.48
C PHE A 100 25.89 -26.90 -15.61
N SER A 101 25.55 -25.90 -16.43
CA SER A 101 24.60 -26.09 -17.54
C SER A 101 25.11 -27.01 -18.65
N ARG A 102 26.43 -27.21 -18.78
CA ARG A 102 26.99 -28.18 -19.74
C ARG A 102 26.76 -29.62 -19.26
N TYR A 103 26.88 -29.84 -17.96
CA TYR A 103 26.79 -31.17 -17.37
C TYR A 103 25.37 -31.58 -17.01
N ASP A 104 24.46 -30.61 -16.84
CA ASP A 104 23.00 -30.77 -16.81
C ASP A 104 22.52 -31.15 -18.22
N GLY A 105 22.65 -32.43 -18.55
CA GLY A 105 22.45 -32.95 -19.89
C GLY A 105 20.97 -33.11 -20.23
N ASP A 106 20.11 -33.21 -19.22
CA ASP A 106 18.66 -33.28 -19.39
C ASP A 106 17.95 -31.91 -19.23
N GLY A 107 18.67 -30.88 -18.77
CA GLY A 107 18.18 -29.51 -18.63
C GLY A 107 17.20 -29.35 -17.47
N SER A 108 17.29 -30.22 -16.46
CA SER A 108 16.42 -30.21 -15.28
C SER A 108 16.68 -29.03 -14.36
N GLY A 109 17.84 -28.36 -14.49
CA GLY A 109 18.28 -27.29 -13.60
C GLY A 109 18.97 -27.79 -12.33
N ALA A 110 19.21 -29.10 -12.21
CA ALA A 110 19.94 -29.73 -11.13
C ALA A 110 20.83 -30.86 -11.70
N LEU A 111 22.00 -31.11 -11.11
CA LEU A 111 22.86 -32.22 -11.54
C LEU A 111 22.53 -33.48 -10.76
N ASP A 112 22.18 -34.55 -11.47
CA ASP A 112 22.11 -35.88 -10.84
C ASP A 112 23.51 -36.47 -10.61
N ALA A 113 23.60 -37.58 -9.86
CA ALA A 113 24.88 -38.21 -9.54
C ALA A 113 25.64 -38.70 -10.79
N SER A 114 24.95 -39.05 -11.86
CA SER A 114 25.54 -39.51 -13.13
C SER A 114 26.05 -38.34 -13.97
N GLU A 115 25.38 -37.19 -13.92
CA GLU A 115 25.79 -35.93 -14.51
C GLU A 115 27.00 -35.34 -13.80
N LEU A 116 27.00 -35.36 -12.47
CA LEU A 116 28.16 -34.96 -11.68
C LEU A 116 29.36 -35.89 -11.93
N GLN A 117 29.15 -37.20 -12.05
CA GLN A 117 30.23 -38.13 -12.39
C GLN A 117 30.84 -37.81 -13.76
N ARG A 118 30.00 -37.60 -14.78
CA ARG A 118 30.44 -37.20 -16.13
C ARG A 118 31.19 -35.87 -16.12
N ALA A 119 30.77 -34.93 -15.27
CA ALA A 119 31.47 -33.66 -15.08
C ALA A 119 32.90 -33.86 -14.57
N LEU A 120 33.08 -34.73 -13.57
CA LEU A 120 34.38 -34.98 -12.94
C LEU A 120 35.33 -35.76 -13.87
N GLU A 121 34.78 -36.70 -14.67
CA GLU A 121 35.53 -37.42 -15.70
C GLU A 121 36.00 -36.47 -16.81
N ASP A 122 35.12 -35.56 -17.28
CA ASP A 122 35.49 -34.53 -18.27
C ASP A 122 36.51 -33.55 -17.71
N LEU A 123 36.59 -33.33 -16.40
CA LEU A 123 37.58 -32.46 -15.76
C LEU A 123 38.97 -33.12 -15.57
N GLU A 124 39.16 -34.38 -16.00
CA GLU A 124 40.41 -35.14 -15.88
C GLU A 124 41.00 -35.11 -14.45
N LEU A 125 40.15 -35.21 -13.44
CA LEU A 125 40.61 -35.36 -12.07
C LEU A 125 41.27 -36.74 -11.91
N PRO A 126 42.50 -36.83 -11.36
CA PRO A 126 43.17 -38.12 -11.20
C PRO A 126 42.29 -39.03 -10.32
N SER A 127 42.00 -40.23 -10.83
CA SER A 127 41.00 -41.18 -10.33
C SER A 127 41.34 -41.84 -8.98
N GLY A 128 41.97 -41.11 -8.06
CA GLY A 128 42.35 -41.58 -6.73
C GLY A 128 42.27 -40.55 -5.60
N GLU A 129 41.80 -39.30 -5.83
CA GLU A 129 41.78 -38.25 -4.79
C GLU A 129 40.39 -37.74 -4.38
N VAL A 130 39.31 -38.05 -5.12
CA VAL A 130 37.94 -37.59 -4.79
C VAL A 130 36.94 -38.72 -5.07
N ASP A 131 36.25 -39.18 -4.04
CA ASP A 131 35.10 -40.08 -4.19
C ASP A 131 33.89 -39.27 -4.67
N VAL A 132 33.30 -39.67 -5.80
CA VAL A 132 32.16 -38.99 -6.43
C VAL A 132 30.93 -38.99 -5.52
N HIS A 133 30.73 -40.05 -4.74
CA HIS A 133 29.62 -40.13 -3.79
C HIS A 133 29.82 -39.21 -2.58
N GLU A 134 31.07 -39.07 -2.10
CA GLU A 134 31.38 -38.12 -1.03
C GLU A 134 31.25 -36.67 -1.49
N LEU A 135 31.70 -36.35 -2.71
CA LEU A 135 31.54 -35.02 -3.29
C LEU A 135 30.08 -34.70 -3.54
N PHE A 136 29.31 -35.64 -4.09
CA PHE A 136 27.88 -35.46 -4.30
C PHE A 136 27.17 -35.19 -2.97
N ALA A 137 27.42 -36.00 -1.94
CA ALA A 137 26.84 -35.82 -0.61
C ALA A 137 27.28 -34.52 0.10
N ALA A 138 28.44 -33.96 -0.28
CA ALA A 138 28.91 -32.67 0.23
C ALA A 138 28.28 -31.48 -0.51
N LEU A 139 27.90 -31.65 -1.78
CA LEU A 139 27.26 -30.63 -2.60
C LEU A 139 25.74 -30.58 -2.39
N ASP A 140 25.09 -31.74 -2.29
CA ASP A 140 23.66 -31.88 -2.02
C ASP A 140 23.36 -31.60 -0.53
N VAL A 141 23.23 -30.31 -0.20
CA VAL A 141 23.05 -29.83 1.18
C VAL A 141 21.66 -30.15 1.67
N ASN A 142 20.67 -30.03 0.78
CA ASN A 142 19.27 -30.24 1.10
C ASN A 142 18.87 -31.74 1.11
N LYS A 143 19.75 -32.63 0.61
CA LYS A 143 19.62 -34.09 0.52
C LYS A 143 18.46 -34.53 -0.36
N ASP A 144 18.17 -33.78 -1.40
CA ASP A 144 17.09 -34.08 -2.35
C ASP A 144 17.49 -35.08 -3.45
N GLY A 145 18.78 -35.46 -3.49
CA GLY A 145 19.31 -36.41 -4.45
C GLY A 145 19.73 -35.78 -5.78
N THR A 146 19.79 -34.45 -5.85
CA THR A 146 20.31 -33.64 -6.95
C THR A 146 21.19 -32.51 -6.42
N VAL A 147 21.96 -31.86 -7.29
CA VAL A 147 22.75 -30.67 -6.90
C VAL A 147 22.25 -29.47 -7.70
N GLU A 148 21.59 -28.52 -7.04
CA GLU A 148 21.10 -27.30 -7.69
C GLU A 148 22.25 -26.32 -8.02
N LEU A 149 22.03 -25.37 -8.93
CA LEU A 149 23.05 -24.38 -9.34
C LEU A 149 23.59 -23.58 -8.14
N THR A 150 22.74 -23.26 -7.18
CA THR A 150 23.13 -22.55 -5.94
C THR A 150 24.06 -23.40 -5.08
N GLU A 151 23.73 -24.68 -4.90
CA GLU A 151 24.56 -25.64 -4.18
C GLU A 151 25.91 -25.86 -4.87
N TRP A 152 25.90 -25.99 -6.20
CA TRP A 152 27.10 -26.05 -7.03
C TRP A 152 28.01 -24.81 -6.85
N LEU A 153 27.45 -23.61 -6.92
CA LEU A 153 28.24 -22.37 -6.80
C LEU A 153 28.79 -22.17 -5.39
N ASP A 154 28.02 -22.50 -4.36
CA ASP A 154 28.38 -22.22 -2.98
C ASP A 154 29.27 -23.30 -2.37
N GLN A 155 29.02 -24.59 -2.69
CA GLN A 155 29.65 -25.73 -2.01
C GLN A 155 30.82 -26.37 -2.77
N LEU A 156 31.04 -26.02 -4.05
CA LEU A 156 32.17 -26.57 -4.81
C LEU A 156 33.52 -26.31 -4.11
N PRO A 157 34.34 -27.35 -3.86
CA PRO A 157 35.66 -27.19 -3.28
C PRO A 157 36.53 -26.26 -4.12
N LYS A 158 37.34 -25.42 -3.48
CA LYS A 158 38.19 -24.42 -4.15
C LYS A 158 39.11 -25.03 -5.22
N GLY A 159 39.64 -26.23 -4.98
CA GLY A 159 40.50 -26.94 -5.94
C GLY A 159 39.73 -27.36 -7.20
N THR A 160 38.47 -27.76 -7.06
CA THR A 160 37.59 -28.12 -8.18
C THR A 160 37.17 -26.88 -8.98
N LYS A 161 36.85 -25.76 -8.29
CA LYS A 161 36.54 -24.47 -8.94
C LYS A 161 37.67 -24.00 -9.85
N LEU A 162 38.92 -24.06 -9.37
CA LEU A 162 40.11 -23.69 -10.14
C LEU A 162 40.26 -24.51 -11.43
N ARG A 163 40.08 -25.83 -11.35
CA ARG A 163 40.20 -26.71 -12.53
C ARG A 163 39.09 -26.49 -13.56
N ILE A 164 37.86 -26.24 -13.10
CA ILE A 164 36.74 -25.87 -13.98
C ILE A 164 37.06 -24.57 -14.72
N VAL A 165 37.54 -23.55 -14.00
CA VAL A 165 37.95 -22.27 -14.58
C VAL A 165 39.08 -22.44 -15.60
N GLU A 166 40.13 -23.20 -15.27
CA GLU A 166 41.28 -23.44 -16.16
C GLU A 166 40.93 -24.22 -17.43
N ARG A 167 39.97 -25.15 -17.35
CA ARG A 167 39.56 -25.97 -18.51
C ARG A 167 38.66 -25.18 -19.46
N PHE A 168 37.69 -24.43 -18.93
CA PHE A 168 36.75 -23.67 -19.76
C PHE A 168 37.37 -22.39 -20.37
N ASP A 169 38.45 -21.85 -19.80
CA ASP A 169 39.20 -20.72 -20.37
C ASP A 169 40.01 -21.12 -21.63
N LYS A 170 40.34 -22.41 -21.81
CA LYS A 170 41.14 -22.91 -22.95
C LYS A 170 40.34 -23.21 -24.23
N PHE A 171 39.03 -23.38 -24.16
CA PHE A 171 38.23 -23.87 -25.29
C PHE A 171 37.52 -22.78 -26.12
N GLY A 172 37.65 -21.49 -25.78
CA GLY A 172 37.29 -20.37 -26.67
C GLY A 172 35.81 -20.23 -27.08
N ASP A 173 34.94 -21.18 -26.71
CA ASP A 173 33.51 -21.15 -26.98
C ASP A 173 32.79 -20.26 -25.95
N TYR A 174 32.89 -18.95 -26.15
CA TYR A 174 31.99 -17.99 -25.50
C TYR A 174 30.59 -18.14 -26.10
N VAL A 175 29.80 -19.10 -25.60
CA VAL A 175 28.35 -18.98 -25.71
C VAL A 175 27.97 -17.74 -24.92
N GLN A 176 27.59 -16.66 -25.61
CA GLN A 176 26.98 -15.50 -24.97
C GLN A 176 25.67 -15.94 -24.31
N PHE A 177 25.73 -16.34 -23.04
CA PHE A 177 24.55 -16.30 -22.21
C PHE A 177 24.17 -14.83 -22.03
N SER A 178 23.04 -14.44 -22.62
CA SER A 178 22.33 -13.28 -22.11
C SER A 178 21.89 -13.65 -20.70
N ILE A 179 22.28 -12.85 -19.71
CA ILE A 179 21.48 -12.76 -18.47
C ILE A 179 20.05 -12.55 -18.97
N PRO A 180 19.07 -13.41 -18.61
CA PRO A 180 17.70 -13.18 -19.06
C PRO A 180 17.36 -11.73 -18.73
N ASP A 181 17.02 -10.94 -19.76
CA ASP A 181 16.78 -9.49 -19.64
C ASP A 181 16.04 -9.23 -18.32
N VAL A 182 16.73 -8.71 -17.29
CA VAL A 182 16.08 -8.45 -16.01
C VAL A 182 15.11 -7.32 -16.28
N LYS A 183 13.83 -7.64 -16.34
CA LYS A 183 12.79 -6.68 -16.72
C LYS A 183 12.16 -6.10 -15.47
N ILE A 184 12.18 -4.78 -15.39
CA ILE A 184 11.38 -4.03 -14.42
C ILE A 184 10.16 -3.52 -15.16
N MET A 185 8.97 -3.95 -14.74
CA MET A 185 7.72 -3.40 -15.23
C MET A 185 7.45 -2.09 -14.50
N TYR A 186 7.40 -0.99 -15.23
CA TYR A 186 7.16 0.35 -14.71
C TYR A 186 5.77 0.81 -15.13
N THR A 187 4.87 0.97 -14.16
CA THR A 187 3.49 1.31 -14.49
C THR A 187 3.37 2.76 -14.97
N HIS A 188 2.75 2.95 -16.12
CA HIS A 188 2.26 4.23 -16.60
C HIS A 188 0.83 4.40 -16.11
N THR A 189 0.59 5.49 -15.37
CA THR A 189 -0.66 5.71 -14.64
C THR A 189 -1.30 7.03 -15.09
N ASP A 190 -1.81 7.81 -14.15
CA ASP A 190 -2.67 8.96 -14.39
C ASP A 190 -2.06 10.23 -13.78
N GLU A 191 -2.53 11.39 -14.22
CA GLU A 191 -2.31 12.70 -13.58
C GLU A 191 -0.84 13.01 -13.22
N ALA A 192 -0.53 13.37 -11.97
CA ALA A 192 0.80 13.85 -11.60
C ALA A 192 1.90 12.77 -11.67
N PRO A 193 1.68 11.51 -11.20
CA PRO A 193 2.63 10.42 -11.42
C PRO A 193 2.90 10.14 -12.90
N MET A 194 1.89 10.30 -13.76
CA MET A 194 2.07 10.17 -15.21
C MET A 194 2.99 11.27 -15.75
N LEU A 195 2.77 12.55 -15.41
CA LEU A 195 3.66 13.65 -15.78
C LEU A 195 5.10 13.42 -15.27
N ALA A 196 5.27 13.01 -14.01
CA ALA A 196 6.58 12.71 -13.43
C ALA A 196 7.28 11.56 -14.17
N THR A 197 6.53 10.55 -14.64
CA THR A 197 7.05 9.43 -15.42
C THR A 197 7.69 9.89 -16.73
N TYR A 198 7.11 10.88 -17.41
CA TYR A 198 7.69 11.42 -18.65
C TYR A 198 9.08 12.02 -18.45
N SER A 199 9.36 12.56 -17.26
CA SER A 199 10.67 13.11 -16.89
C SER A 199 11.63 12.03 -16.37
N LEU A 200 11.18 11.20 -15.43
CA LEU A 200 12.05 10.28 -14.68
C LEU A 200 12.36 8.98 -15.44
N LEU A 201 11.41 8.42 -16.19
CA LEU A 201 11.59 7.12 -16.85
C LEU A 201 12.76 7.09 -17.86
N PRO A 202 13.01 8.12 -18.68
CA PRO A 202 14.21 8.18 -19.53
C PRO A 202 15.52 8.12 -18.73
N VAL A 203 15.58 8.80 -17.58
CA VAL A 203 16.73 8.79 -16.69
C VAL A 203 16.95 7.38 -16.13
N LEU A 204 15.91 6.75 -15.57
CA LEU A 204 16.00 5.38 -15.05
C LEU A 204 16.46 4.39 -16.12
N ARG A 205 15.92 4.50 -17.35
CA ARG A 205 16.36 3.66 -18.47
C ARG A 205 17.83 3.87 -18.82
N ALA A 206 18.33 5.10 -18.78
CA ALA A 206 19.74 5.39 -19.05
C ALA A 206 20.66 4.74 -18.00
N PHE A 207 20.31 4.83 -16.72
CA PHE A 207 21.08 4.21 -15.62
C PHE A 207 21.03 2.68 -15.67
N CYS A 208 19.85 2.11 -15.90
CA CYS A 208 19.65 0.65 -15.91
C CYS A 208 20.32 -0.06 -17.11
N ARG A 209 20.60 0.65 -18.21
CA ARG A 209 21.34 0.09 -19.36
C ARG A 209 22.73 -0.43 -18.98
N VAL A 210 23.41 0.22 -18.03
CA VAL A 210 24.76 -0.19 -17.57
C VAL A 210 24.71 -1.56 -16.90
N GLY A 211 23.59 -1.89 -16.24
CA GLY A 211 23.39 -3.17 -15.55
C GLY A 211 22.63 -4.21 -16.36
N SER A 212 22.41 -4.00 -17.67
CA SER A 212 21.56 -4.89 -18.50
C SER A 212 20.14 -5.10 -17.94
N VAL A 213 19.59 -4.10 -17.23
CA VAL A 213 18.22 -4.10 -16.71
C VAL A 213 17.31 -3.35 -17.66
N LYS A 214 16.25 -4.01 -18.15
CA LYS A 214 15.29 -3.45 -19.10
C LYS A 214 14.06 -2.93 -18.38
N ILE A 215 13.81 -1.62 -18.45
CA ILE A 215 12.57 -1.05 -17.91
C ILE A 215 11.47 -1.01 -19.00
N VAL A 216 10.46 -1.86 -18.81
CA VAL A 216 9.30 -2.01 -19.69
C VAL A 216 8.14 -1.19 -19.13
N LYS A 217 7.61 -0.26 -19.91
CA LYS A 217 6.46 0.56 -19.50
C LYS A 217 5.17 -0.26 -19.66
N LYS A 218 4.27 -0.23 -18.68
CA LYS A 218 2.95 -0.90 -18.70
C LYS A 218 1.83 0.09 -18.36
N ASP A 219 0.97 0.40 -19.31
CA ASP A 219 -0.16 1.32 -19.20
C ASP A 219 -1.33 0.69 -18.44
N ILE A 220 -1.55 1.20 -17.24
CA ILE A 220 -2.69 0.87 -16.38
C ILE A 220 -3.53 2.12 -16.07
N SER A 221 -3.37 3.19 -16.86
CA SER A 221 -4.17 4.41 -16.74
C SER A 221 -5.67 4.11 -16.88
N LEU A 222 -6.52 5.00 -16.37
CA LEU A 222 -7.96 4.91 -16.55
C LEU A 222 -8.32 4.79 -18.04
N ALA A 223 -7.75 5.65 -18.89
CA ALA A 223 -7.97 5.61 -20.33
C ALA A 223 -7.47 4.30 -20.96
N GLY A 224 -6.29 3.81 -20.58
CA GLY A 224 -5.73 2.54 -21.05
C GLY A 224 -6.65 1.36 -20.73
N ARG A 225 -7.13 1.29 -19.49
CA ARG A 225 -8.04 0.22 -19.03
C ARG A 225 -9.42 0.31 -19.69
N ILE A 226 -10.00 1.50 -19.88
CA ILE A 226 -11.23 1.65 -20.66
C ILE A 226 -11.03 1.05 -22.05
N LYS A 227 -9.93 1.41 -22.73
CA LYS A 227 -9.69 0.89 -24.09
C LYS A 227 -9.56 -0.63 -24.14
N ALA A 228 -8.88 -1.23 -23.16
CA ALA A 228 -8.69 -2.68 -23.08
C ALA A 228 -10.00 -3.48 -22.96
N PHE A 229 -11.04 -2.91 -22.31
CA PHE A 229 -12.33 -3.59 -22.12
C PHE A 229 -13.35 -3.37 -23.26
N PHE A 230 -13.05 -2.51 -24.24
CA PHE A 230 -13.94 -2.24 -25.39
C PHE A 230 -13.22 -2.35 -26.76
N PRO A 231 -12.47 -3.43 -27.03
CA PRO A 231 -11.76 -3.58 -28.31
C PRO A 231 -12.69 -3.74 -29.52
N ASP A 232 -13.92 -4.21 -29.28
CA ASP A 232 -15.03 -4.36 -30.23
C ASP A 232 -15.58 -3.02 -30.72
N TYR A 233 -15.39 -1.94 -29.96
CA TYR A 233 -15.77 -0.57 -30.33
C TYR A 233 -14.63 0.21 -31.00
N MET A 234 -13.54 -0.46 -31.34
CA MET A 234 -12.31 0.19 -31.85
C MET A 234 -11.84 -0.41 -33.16
N THR A 235 -11.25 0.44 -33.99
CA THR A 235 -10.50 -0.01 -35.17
C THR A 235 -9.29 -0.85 -34.74
N PRO A 236 -8.78 -1.75 -35.59
CA PRO A 236 -7.62 -2.58 -35.26
C PRO A 236 -6.39 -1.78 -34.79
N ALA A 237 -6.17 -0.58 -35.33
CA ALA A 237 -5.06 0.30 -34.95
C ALA A 237 -5.24 1.01 -33.60
N GLN A 238 -6.49 1.13 -33.12
CA GLN A 238 -6.82 1.77 -31.83
C GLN A 238 -6.80 0.79 -30.65
N ARG A 239 -6.87 -0.52 -30.94
CA ARG A 239 -6.91 -1.56 -29.91
C ARG A 239 -5.61 -1.58 -29.11
N VAL A 240 -5.75 -1.81 -27.81
CA VAL A 240 -4.64 -1.97 -26.88
C VAL A 240 -4.76 -3.33 -26.18
N GLU A 241 -3.63 -3.86 -25.72
CA GLU A 241 -3.64 -5.06 -24.88
C GLU A 241 -4.12 -4.72 -23.45
N ASP A 242 -4.69 -5.71 -22.77
CA ASP A 242 -4.97 -5.60 -21.33
C ASP A 242 -3.67 -5.79 -20.53
N GLU A 243 -2.92 -4.70 -20.39
CA GLU A 243 -1.64 -4.73 -19.66
C GLU A 243 -1.83 -4.92 -18.14
N LEU A 244 -3.02 -4.67 -17.59
CA LEU A 244 -3.33 -4.97 -16.20
C LEU A 244 -3.44 -6.49 -15.98
N GLU A 245 -4.14 -7.19 -16.86
CA GLU A 245 -4.24 -8.66 -16.81
C GLU A 245 -2.87 -9.33 -17.00
N GLN A 246 -2.06 -8.80 -17.92
CA GLN A 246 -0.67 -9.28 -18.10
C GLN A 246 0.17 -9.10 -16.83
N LEU A 247 0.07 -7.94 -16.17
CA LEU A 247 0.77 -7.71 -14.90
C LEU A 247 0.23 -8.61 -13.79
N GLY A 248 -1.07 -8.86 -13.73
CA GLY A 248 -1.67 -9.80 -12.78
C GLY A 248 -1.19 -11.23 -12.97
N SER A 249 -1.04 -11.67 -14.22
CA SER A 249 -0.44 -12.96 -14.56
C SER A 249 1.04 -13.00 -14.17
N LEU A 250 1.80 -11.94 -14.47
CA LEU A 250 3.21 -11.83 -14.08
C LEU A 250 3.38 -11.90 -12.56
N ALA A 251 2.54 -11.22 -11.79
CA ALA A 251 2.60 -11.15 -10.32
C ALA A 251 2.49 -12.53 -9.64
N LYS A 252 2.01 -13.55 -10.37
CA LYS A 252 1.91 -14.94 -9.92
C LYS A 252 3.12 -15.78 -10.33
N THR A 253 4.21 -15.15 -10.74
CA THR A 253 5.46 -15.80 -11.14
C THR A 253 6.66 -15.26 -10.36
N PRO A 254 7.74 -16.04 -10.18
CA PRO A 254 8.98 -15.58 -9.56
C PRO A 254 9.66 -14.43 -10.32
N ALA A 255 9.39 -14.30 -11.61
CA ALA A 255 10.01 -13.29 -12.48
C ALA A 255 9.44 -11.87 -12.30
N ALA A 256 8.39 -11.69 -11.47
CA ALA A 256 7.78 -10.39 -11.28
C ALA A 256 8.74 -9.39 -10.60
N ASN A 257 8.95 -8.27 -11.27
CA ASN A 257 9.58 -7.07 -10.70
C ASN A 257 8.79 -5.85 -11.18
N ILE A 258 7.88 -5.36 -10.34
CA ILE A 258 6.88 -4.36 -10.72
C ILE A 258 7.05 -3.11 -9.87
N ILE A 259 7.39 -1.97 -10.50
CA ILE A 259 7.32 -0.65 -9.88
C ILE A 259 5.93 -0.06 -10.17
N LYS A 260 5.13 0.06 -9.12
CA LYS A 260 3.74 0.52 -9.16
C LYS A 260 3.60 1.95 -8.66
N LEU A 261 3.23 2.87 -9.55
CA LEU A 261 2.96 4.28 -9.23
C LEU A 261 1.49 4.47 -8.82
N PRO A 262 1.13 5.55 -8.09
CA PRO A 262 -0.26 5.89 -7.84
C PRO A 262 -1.07 6.03 -9.14
N ASN A 263 -2.32 5.57 -9.12
CA ASN A 263 -3.25 5.60 -10.26
C ASN A 263 -4.65 6.00 -9.79
N ILE A 264 -5.52 6.39 -10.72
CA ILE A 264 -6.92 6.72 -10.43
C ILE A 264 -7.68 5.43 -10.07
N SER A 265 -8.33 5.45 -8.90
CA SER A 265 -9.44 4.55 -8.57
C SER A 265 -10.74 5.28 -8.92
N ALA A 266 -11.27 5.04 -10.12
CA ALA A 266 -12.20 5.95 -10.76
C ALA A 266 -13.57 6.00 -10.06
N SER A 267 -14.01 7.21 -9.72
CA SER A 267 -15.42 7.51 -9.45
C SER A 267 -16.23 7.54 -10.76
N VAL A 268 -17.56 7.50 -10.66
CA VAL A 268 -18.44 7.63 -11.85
C VAL A 268 -18.18 8.94 -12.61
N PRO A 269 -18.09 10.13 -11.97
CA PRO A 269 -17.75 11.36 -12.68
C PRO A 269 -16.41 11.30 -13.42
N GLN A 270 -15.37 10.72 -12.82
CA GLN A 270 -14.07 10.57 -13.46
C GLN A 270 -14.13 9.61 -14.65
N LEU A 271 -14.87 8.51 -14.52
CA LEU A 271 -15.11 7.58 -15.62
C LEU A 271 -15.82 8.28 -16.79
N THR A 272 -16.92 8.98 -16.52
CA THR A 272 -17.68 9.71 -17.56
C THR A 272 -16.83 10.78 -18.24
N ALA A 273 -16.00 11.50 -17.49
CA ALA A 273 -15.06 12.47 -18.06
C ALA A 273 -14.03 11.81 -19.00
N ALA A 274 -13.45 10.68 -18.57
CA ALA A 274 -12.49 9.93 -19.38
C ALA A 274 -13.14 9.33 -20.65
N ILE A 275 -14.38 8.83 -20.56
CA ILE A 275 -15.15 8.37 -21.72
C ILE A 275 -15.34 9.50 -22.72
N LYS A 276 -15.80 10.67 -22.25
CA LYS A 276 -16.02 11.85 -23.11
C LYS A 276 -14.73 12.31 -23.79
N GLU A 277 -13.61 12.31 -23.06
CA GLU A 277 -12.30 12.65 -23.61
C GLU A 277 -11.86 11.65 -24.70
N LEU A 278 -12.03 10.35 -24.46
CA LEU A 278 -11.74 9.30 -25.44
C LEU A 278 -12.62 9.43 -26.70
N GLN A 279 -13.91 9.67 -26.53
CA GLN A 279 -14.84 9.90 -27.65
C GLN A 279 -14.45 11.11 -28.48
N ALA A 280 -14.05 12.22 -27.83
CA ALA A 280 -13.55 13.41 -28.53
C ALA A 280 -12.25 13.14 -29.32
N GLN A 281 -11.46 12.14 -28.92
CA GLN A 281 -10.26 11.67 -29.62
C GLN A 281 -10.56 10.60 -30.69
N GLY A 282 -11.84 10.28 -30.96
CA GLY A 282 -12.25 9.35 -32.01
C GLY A 282 -12.31 7.88 -31.59
N TYR A 283 -12.26 7.57 -30.28
CA TYR A 283 -12.53 6.23 -29.77
C TYR A 283 -14.04 6.07 -29.56
N ALA A 284 -14.69 5.18 -30.30
CA ALA A 284 -16.15 4.99 -30.24
C ALA A 284 -16.62 4.16 -29.01
N VAL A 285 -15.95 4.32 -27.86
CA VAL A 285 -16.35 3.66 -26.61
C VAL A 285 -17.75 4.12 -26.17
N PRO A 286 -18.61 3.21 -25.69
CA PRO A 286 -19.98 3.55 -25.33
C PRO A 286 -20.04 4.40 -24.05
N ASP A 287 -21.11 5.18 -23.91
CA ASP A 287 -21.40 5.90 -22.66
C ASP A 287 -21.62 4.93 -21.49
N TYR A 288 -21.43 5.42 -20.26
CA TYR A 288 -21.68 4.64 -19.05
C TYR A 288 -23.19 4.66 -18.70
N PRO A 289 -23.91 3.52 -18.76
CA PRO A 289 -25.33 3.47 -18.43
C PRO A 289 -25.51 3.35 -16.91
N ALA A 290 -25.85 4.47 -16.27
CA ALA A 290 -26.05 4.53 -14.82
C ALA A 290 -27.20 3.61 -14.34
N ASP A 291 -28.27 3.52 -15.16
CA ASP A 291 -29.44 2.68 -14.92
C ASP A 291 -29.80 1.87 -16.18
N PRO A 292 -29.13 0.72 -16.42
CA PRO A 292 -29.25 -0.04 -17.65
C PRO A 292 -30.62 -0.71 -17.74
N GLN A 293 -31.33 -0.48 -18.85
CA GLN A 293 -32.66 -1.03 -19.12
C GLN A 293 -32.60 -2.21 -20.09
N THR A 294 -31.49 -2.35 -20.82
CA THR A 294 -31.30 -3.38 -21.85
C THR A 294 -30.12 -4.29 -21.54
N ASP A 295 -30.12 -5.51 -22.10
CA ASP A 295 -29.01 -6.45 -21.95
C ASP A 295 -27.67 -5.88 -22.45
N ALA A 296 -27.71 -5.07 -23.52
CA ALA A 296 -26.54 -4.37 -24.03
C ALA A 296 -25.99 -3.35 -23.03
N GLU A 297 -26.86 -2.55 -22.40
CA GLU A 297 -26.44 -1.62 -21.35
C GLU A 297 -25.96 -2.34 -20.09
N GLN A 298 -26.56 -3.49 -19.74
CA GLN A 298 -26.10 -4.32 -18.63
C GLN A 298 -24.69 -4.86 -18.88
N ASP A 299 -24.40 -5.33 -20.09
CA ASP A 299 -23.05 -5.76 -20.49
C ASP A 299 -22.05 -4.60 -20.45
N ILE A 300 -22.39 -3.44 -21.02
CA ILE A 300 -21.54 -2.23 -20.98
C ILE A 300 -21.25 -1.82 -19.53
N ARG A 301 -22.28 -1.78 -18.67
CA ARG A 301 -22.12 -1.48 -17.23
C ARG A 301 -21.21 -2.51 -16.56
N ALA A 302 -21.38 -3.79 -16.87
CA ALA A 302 -20.57 -4.87 -16.31
C ALA A 302 -19.09 -4.72 -16.72
N ARG A 303 -18.80 -4.35 -17.98
CA ARG A 303 -17.43 -4.07 -18.42
C ARG A 303 -16.83 -2.86 -17.69
N TYR A 304 -17.55 -1.74 -17.63
CA TYR A 304 -17.08 -0.56 -16.89
C TYR A 304 -16.92 -0.81 -15.38
N SER A 305 -17.69 -1.73 -14.79
CA SER A 305 -17.54 -2.10 -13.38
C SER A 305 -16.17 -2.73 -13.07
N LYS A 306 -15.49 -3.30 -14.08
CA LYS A 306 -14.10 -3.80 -13.96
C LYS A 306 -13.06 -2.68 -13.98
N VAL A 307 -13.45 -1.48 -14.41
CA VAL A 307 -12.58 -0.29 -14.49
C VAL A 307 -12.81 0.66 -13.31
N LEU A 308 -14.04 0.71 -12.79
CA LEU A 308 -14.45 1.55 -11.67
C LEU A 308 -13.79 1.18 -10.34
N GLY A 309 -13.58 2.20 -9.51
CA GLY A 309 -13.01 2.05 -8.17
C GLY A 309 -11.58 1.50 -8.20
N SER A 310 -11.18 0.82 -7.12
CA SER A 310 -9.85 0.24 -6.97
C SER A 310 -9.70 -1.06 -7.79
N ALA A 311 -9.65 -0.93 -9.11
CA ALA A 311 -9.53 -2.07 -10.04
C ALA A 311 -8.11 -2.66 -10.12
N VAL A 312 -7.07 -1.84 -9.94
CA VAL A 312 -5.67 -2.25 -10.15
C VAL A 312 -5.11 -3.04 -8.97
N ASN A 313 -5.21 -2.49 -7.77
CA ASN A 313 -4.57 -3.06 -6.57
C ASN A 313 -4.96 -4.53 -6.31
N PRO A 314 -6.23 -4.95 -6.46
CA PRO A 314 -6.62 -6.33 -6.22
C PRO A 314 -6.07 -7.34 -7.24
N VAL A 315 -5.55 -6.87 -8.38
CA VAL A 315 -4.89 -7.71 -9.40
C VAL A 315 -3.40 -7.85 -9.13
N LEU A 316 -2.75 -6.79 -8.62
CA LEU A 316 -1.29 -6.76 -8.45
C LEU A 316 -0.82 -7.17 -7.04
N ARG A 317 -1.66 -7.03 -6.01
CA ARG A 317 -1.35 -7.39 -4.61
C ARG A 317 -1.49 -8.89 -4.36
N GLU A 318 -0.73 -9.69 -5.10
CA GLU A 318 -0.60 -11.14 -4.92
C GLU A 318 0.46 -11.48 -3.86
N GLY A 319 0.47 -10.73 -2.76
CA GLY A 319 1.46 -10.78 -1.68
C GLY A 319 1.06 -9.91 -0.49
N ASN A 320 1.69 -10.12 0.66
CA ASN A 320 1.44 -9.32 1.86
C ASN A 320 2.24 -8.02 1.87
N SER A 321 1.89 -7.10 2.78
CA SER A 321 2.48 -5.75 2.82
C SER A 321 3.66 -5.69 3.78
N ASP A 322 4.82 -5.17 3.33
CA ASP A 322 5.89 -4.60 4.18
C ASP A 322 5.91 -3.08 3.96
N ARG A 323 5.35 -2.33 4.91
CA ARG A 323 5.29 -0.87 4.86
C ARG A 323 6.08 -0.25 6.00
N ARG A 324 7.02 0.63 5.66
CA ARG A 324 7.94 1.24 6.63
C ARG A 324 8.56 2.53 6.15
N VAL A 325 8.99 3.34 7.11
CA VAL A 325 9.76 4.56 6.83
C VAL A 325 11.18 4.19 6.40
N ALA A 326 11.69 4.84 5.35
CA ALA A 326 13.10 4.71 4.97
C ALA A 326 14.00 5.49 5.95
N ALA A 327 15.12 4.92 6.38
CA ALA A 327 16.04 5.55 7.34
C ALA A 327 16.48 6.99 6.95
N PRO A 328 16.80 7.30 5.67
CA PRO A 328 17.13 8.67 5.28
C PRO A 328 15.96 9.65 5.43
N VAL A 329 14.72 9.18 5.23
CA VAL A 329 13.50 10.01 5.37
C VAL A 329 13.23 10.27 6.86
N LYS A 330 13.37 9.26 7.72
CA LYS A 330 13.26 9.43 9.18
C LYS A 330 14.31 10.41 9.71
N ALA A 331 15.57 10.24 9.32
CA ALA A 331 16.66 11.14 9.72
C ALA A 331 16.42 12.59 9.25
N PHE A 332 15.83 12.76 8.06
CA PHE A 332 15.43 14.08 7.56
C PHE A 332 14.32 14.69 8.43
N ALA A 333 13.27 13.93 8.78
CA ALA A 333 12.19 14.40 9.63
C ALA A 333 12.69 14.77 11.04
N GLN A 334 13.59 13.98 11.63
CA GLN A 334 14.19 14.29 12.93
C GLN A 334 15.02 15.58 12.90
N LYS A 335 15.72 15.84 11.80
CA LYS A 335 16.51 17.07 11.61
C LYS A 335 15.64 18.29 11.30
N PHE A 336 14.55 18.09 10.57
CA PHE A 336 13.63 19.14 10.12
C PHE A 336 12.19 18.75 10.50
N PRO A 337 11.86 18.79 11.80
CA PRO A 337 10.58 18.31 12.29
C PRO A 337 9.43 19.15 11.74
N HIS A 338 8.40 18.47 11.26
CA HIS A 338 7.14 19.08 10.91
C HIS A 338 6.38 19.47 12.19
N ARG A 339 5.32 20.27 12.05
CA ARG A 339 4.51 20.71 13.19
C ARG A 339 3.52 19.63 13.59
N LEU A 340 3.47 19.35 14.88
CA LEU A 340 2.39 18.64 15.55
C LEU A 340 1.68 19.64 16.47
N GLY A 341 0.35 19.62 16.47
CA GLY A 341 -0.47 20.49 17.31
C GLY A 341 -0.22 20.21 18.79
N ALA A 342 -0.17 21.27 19.60
CA ALA A 342 -0.06 21.11 21.05
C ALA A 342 -1.38 20.60 21.62
N TRP A 343 -1.33 19.46 22.30
CA TRP A 343 -2.49 18.84 22.93
C TRP A 343 -2.89 19.56 24.22
N PRO A 344 -4.12 20.10 24.30
CA PRO A 344 -4.64 20.67 25.55
C PRO A 344 -4.87 19.58 26.59
N ALA A 345 -4.51 19.86 27.84
CA ALA A 345 -4.73 18.91 28.95
C ALA A 345 -6.22 18.72 29.29
N ASP A 346 -7.04 19.69 28.93
CA ASP A 346 -8.50 19.72 29.07
C ASP A 346 -9.22 19.37 27.77
N SER A 347 -8.52 18.76 26.79
CA SER A 347 -9.15 18.36 25.54
C SER A 347 -10.31 17.40 25.80
N LYS A 348 -11.44 17.71 25.19
CA LYS A 348 -12.68 16.93 25.21
C LYS A 348 -12.79 15.96 24.05
N SER A 349 -11.82 15.95 23.14
CA SER A 349 -11.85 15.08 21.98
C SER A 349 -11.78 13.60 22.37
N HIS A 350 -12.62 12.78 21.77
CA HIS A 350 -12.70 11.35 22.08
C HIS A 350 -13.31 10.59 20.92
N VAL A 351 -13.03 9.29 20.86
CA VAL A 351 -13.70 8.39 19.91
C VAL A 351 -15.01 7.90 20.52
N ALA A 352 -16.05 7.83 19.72
CA ALA A 352 -17.31 7.20 20.08
C ALA A 352 -17.61 6.04 19.12
N HIS A 353 -17.96 4.89 19.68
CA HIS A 353 -18.30 3.67 18.94
C HIS A 353 -19.47 2.94 19.62
N MET A 354 -20.08 2.00 18.91
CA MET A 354 -21.18 1.19 19.45
C MET A 354 -20.70 0.29 20.59
N SER A 355 -21.63 -0.21 21.42
CA SER A 355 -21.34 -1.14 22.53
C SER A 355 -21.96 -2.53 22.33
N ASP A 356 -22.87 -2.67 21.37
CA ASP A 356 -23.47 -3.92 20.91
C ASP A 356 -24.15 -3.67 19.55
N GLY A 357 -24.52 -4.74 18.83
CA GLY A 357 -25.25 -4.69 17.56
C GLY A 357 -24.40 -4.28 16.35
N ASP A 358 -23.08 -4.21 16.51
CA ASP A 358 -22.12 -3.93 15.44
C ASP A 358 -21.53 -5.22 14.85
N PHE A 359 -20.61 -5.09 13.87
CA PHE A 359 -19.97 -6.25 13.26
C PHE A 359 -19.12 -7.01 14.28
N PHE A 360 -18.42 -6.29 15.16
CA PHE A 360 -17.62 -6.88 16.23
C PHE A 360 -18.43 -7.83 17.12
N GLY A 361 -19.56 -7.36 17.66
CA GLY A 361 -20.36 -8.11 18.64
C GLY A 361 -21.13 -9.31 18.07
N SER A 362 -21.30 -9.36 16.75
CA SER A 362 -22.09 -10.39 16.06
C SER A 362 -21.24 -11.38 15.26
N GLU A 363 -19.92 -11.22 15.26
CA GLU A 363 -19.02 -12.01 14.42
C GLU A 363 -19.01 -13.50 14.79
N GLN A 364 -19.22 -14.34 13.79
CA GLN A 364 -19.01 -15.78 13.85
C GLN A 364 -17.97 -16.17 12.80
N SER A 365 -17.15 -17.18 13.07
CA SER A 365 -16.07 -17.58 12.16
C SER A 365 -15.80 -19.08 12.23
N ALA A 366 -15.42 -19.66 11.08
CA ALA A 366 -15.09 -21.06 10.91
C ALA A 366 -13.84 -21.24 10.05
N VAL A 367 -13.08 -22.31 10.31
CA VAL A 367 -11.96 -22.75 9.48
C VAL A 367 -12.41 -23.92 8.63
N MET A 368 -12.26 -23.82 7.31
CA MET A 368 -12.69 -24.89 6.40
C MET A 368 -11.66 -26.02 6.38
N ASP A 369 -12.09 -27.24 6.65
CA ASP A 369 -11.24 -28.44 6.67
C ASP A 369 -10.79 -28.88 5.27
N LYS A 370 -11.65 -28.69 4.27
CA LYS A 370 -11.44 -29.16 2.89
C LYS A 370 -11.88 -28.14 1.85
N LEU A 371 -11.42 -28.37 0.62
CA LEU A 371 -11.91 -27.65 -0.56
C LEU A 371 -13.44 -27.81 -0.66
N CYS A 372 -14.16 -26.69 -0.64
CA CYS A 372 -15.61 -26.71 -0.67
C CYS A 372 -16.19 -25.45 -1.32
N SER A 373 -17.52 -25.30 -1.25
CA SER A 373 -18.17 -24.04 -1.58
C SER A 373 -19.40 -23.85 -0.72
N VAL A 374 -19.65 -22.59 -0.35
CA VAL A 374 -20.85 -22.20 0.40
C VAL A 374 -21.80 -21.40 -0.48
N ARG A 375 -23.06 -21.34 -0.07
CA ARG A 375 -24.06 -20.39 -0.56
C ARG A 375 -24.63 -19.61 0.62
N ILE A 376 -25.13 -18.42 0.35
CA ILE A 376 -25.67 -17.49 1.36
C ILE A 376 -27.15 -17.31 1.08
N GLU A 377 -27.98 -17.60 2.06
CA GLU A 377 -29.44 -17.58 1.96
C GLU A 377 -30.05 -16.73 3.07
N LEU A 378 -31.09 -15.96 2.74
CA LEU A 378 -32.00 -15.35 3.71
C LEU A 378 -33.24 -16.22 3.80
N HIS A 379 -33.49 -16.76 5.00
CA HIS A 379 -34.70 -17.48 5.36
C HIS A 379 -35.64 -16.47 6.02
N HIS A 380 -36.76 -16.19 5.39
CA HIS A 380 -37.74 -15.18 5.81
C HIS A 380 -39.15 -15.77 5.75
N ALA A 381 -40.16 -15.08 6.29
CA ALA A 381 -41.52 -15.60 6.39
C ALA A 381 -42.12 -16.08 5.05
N ASP A 382 -41.74 -15.42 3.95
CA ASP A 382 -42.24 -15.73 2.59
C ASP A 382 -41.41 -16.81 1.85
N GLY A 383 -40.38 -17.38 2.47
CA GLY A 383 -39.59 -18.48 1.92
C GLY A 383 -38.07 -18.30 2.05
N VAL A 384 -37.32 -18.71 1.02
CA VAL A 384 -35.84 -18.62 1.01
C VAL A 384 -35.39 -17.77 -0.18
N LYS A 385 -34.62 -16.71 0.10
CA LYS A 385 -33.97 -15.87 -0.91
C LYS A 385 -32.48 -16.14 -0.94
N VAL A 386 -31.96 -16.60 -2.08
CA VAL A 386 -30.51 -16.77 -2.27
C VAL A 386 -29.86 -15.40 -2.45
N LEU A 387 -29.01 -14.99 -1.51
CA LEU A 387 -28.22 -13.76 -1.60
C LEU A 387 -26.96 -13.97 -2.42
N LYS A 388 -26.31 -15.14 -2.29
CA LYS A 388 -25.16 -15.53 -3.09
C LYS A 388 -25.16 -17.03 -3.39
N PRO A 389 -25.22 -17.45 -4.66
CA PRO A 389 -25.39 -18.86 -5.00
C PRO A 389 -24.14 -19.72 -4.79
N LYS A 390 -22.94 -19.12 -4.85
CA LYS A 390 -21.66 -19.83 -4.69
C LYS A 390 -20.53 -18.89 -4.26
N THR A 391 -19.78 -19.34 -3.26
CA THR A 391 -18.45 -18.85 -2.89
C THR A 391 -17.54 -20.06 -2.78
N ALA A 392 -16.48 -20.14 -3.58
CA ALA A 392 -15.51 -21.23 -3.50
C ALA A 392 -14.52 -20.98 -2.36
N LEU A 393 -14.19 -22.04 -1.62
CA LEU A 393 -13.33 -22.01 -0.44
C LEU A 393 -12.25 -23.08 -0.53
N GLN A 394 -11.06 -22.76 -0.05
CA GLN A 394 -9.90 -23.64 0.03
C GLN A 394 -9.84 -24.38 1.38
N SER A 395 -9.08 -25.47 1.44
CA SER A 395 -8.74 -26.09 2.73
C SER A 395 -7.88 -25.12 3.56
N GLY A 396 -8.16 -25.06 4.86
CA GLY A 396 -7.52 -24.14 5.80
C GLY A 396 -8.02 -22.70 5.73
N GLU A 397 -8.88 -22.33 4.77
CA GLU A 397 -9.43 -20.98 4.64
C GLU A 397 -10.34 -20.63 5.82
N ILE A 398 -10.16 -19.43 6.37
CA ILE A 398 -11.05 -18.86 7.39
C ILE A 398 -12.17 -18.12 6.67
N ILE A 399 -13.41 -18.37 7.08
CA ILE A 399 -14.55 -17.54 6.76
C ILE A 399 -15.17 -16.99 8.03
N ASP A 400 -15.68 -15.78 7.94
CA ASP A 400 -16.34 -15.08 9.04
C ASP A 400 -17.54 -14.31 8.50
N ALA A 401 -18.58 -14.16 9.31
CA ALA A 401 -19.70 -13.29 9.00
C ALA A 401 -20.24 -12.58 10.24
N SER A 402 -20.81 -11.41 9.99
CA SER A 402 -21.29 -10.49 11.01
C SER A 402 -22.43 -9.62 10.47
N VAL A 403 -23.17 -9.01 11.40
CA VAL A 403 -24.29 -8.11 11.10
C VAL A 403 -24.13 -6.79 11.86
N MET A 404 -24.25 -5.69 11.14
CA MET A 404 -24.51 -4.37 11.71
C MET A 404 -26.01 -4.17 11.77
N ARG A 405 -26.56 -4.16 12.99
CA ARG A 405 -27.98 -3.96 13.24
C ARG A 405 -28.33 -2.50 13.10
N VAL A 406 -29.12 -2.16 12.07
CA VAL A 406 -29.40 -0.77 11.71
C VAL A 406 -30.19 -0.05 12.80
N ALA A 407 -31.09 -0.73 13.50
CA ALA A 407 -31.78 -0.14 14.65
C ALA A 407 -30.78 0.33 15.73
N ALA A 408 -29.87 -0.55 16.15
CA ALA A 408 -28.83 -0.21 17.14
C ALA A 408 -27.88 0.88 16.64
N LEU A 409 -27.52 0.87 15.35
CA LEU A 409 -26.70 1.90 14.73
C LEU A 409 -27.38 3.27 14.77
N ARG A 410 -28.67 3.34 14.46
CA ARG A 410 -29.44 4.59 14.49
C ARG A 410 -29.62 5.11 15.90
N ASP A 411 -29.89 4.24 16.87
CA ASP A 411 -29.97 4.59 18.28
C ASP A 411 -28.62 5.10 18.81
N PHE A 412 -27.52 4.48 18.38
CA PHE A 412 -26.17 4.96 18.64
C PHE A 412 -25.95 6.37 18.07
N TYR A 413 -26.26 6.61 16.79
CA TYR A 413 -26.10 7.94 16.21
C TYR A 413 -26.94 9.00 16.91
N GLU A 414 -28.21 8.70 17.20
CA GLU A 414 -29.09 9.63 17.91
C GLU A 414 -28.53 9.97 19.29
N ARG A 415 -28.11 8.95 20.05
CA ARG A 415 -27.50 9.15 21.37
C ARG A 415 -26.22 9.97 21.28
N GLU A 416 -25.32 9.65 20.36
CA GLU A 416 -24.04 10.36 20.25
C GLU A 416 -24.19 11.79 19.77
N MET A 417 -25.17 12.07 18.91
CA MET A 417 -25.53 13.45 18.54
C MET A 417 -26.09 14.22 19.73
N GLN A 418 -26.99 13.62 20.51
CA GLN A 418 -27.57 14.27 21.70
C GLN A 418 -26.56 14.48 22.84
N SER A 419 -25.62 13.54 23.02
CA SER A 419 -24.60 13.60 24.07
C SER A 419 -23.34 14.35 23.66
N THR A 420 -23.30 14.95 22.45
CA THR A 420 -22.17 15.80 22.05
C THR A 420 -22.24 17.12 22.82
N GLU A 421 -21.20 17.41 23.59
CA GLU A 421 -21.13 18.61 24.42
C GLU A 421 -21.03 19.90 23.58
N ASP A 422 -21.52 21.01 24.14
CA ASP A 422 -21.31 22.33 23.58
C ASP A 422 -19.82 22.62 23.42
N GLY A 423 -19.44 23.14 22.24
CA GLY A 423 -18.04 23.39 21.90
C GLY A 423 -17.26 22.14 21.50
N VAL A 424 -17.92 21.01 21.24
CA VAL A 424 -17.32 19.82 20.61
C VAL A 424 -18.03 19.55 19.29
N LEU A 425 -17.26 19.30 18.23
CA LEU A 425 -17.79 18.96 16.92
C LEU A 425 -18.21 17.49 16.85
N PHE A 426 -19.32 17.19 16.21
CA PHE A 426 -19.65 15.83 15.77
C PHE A 426 -18.96 15.54 14.44
N SER A 427 -18.24 14.42 14.35
CA SER A 427 -17.61 13.96 13.11
C SER A 427 -17.79 12.46 12.91
N LEU A 428 -18.03 12.04 11.67
CA LEU A 428 -18.22 10.65 11.26
C LEU A 428 -17.05 10.21 10.38
N HIS A 429 -16.41 9.11 10.78
CA HIS A 429 -15.20 8.60 10.15
C HIS A 429 -15.45 7.18 9.63
N LEU A 430 -15.60 7.06 8.31
CA LEU A 430 -15.86 5.80 7.60
C LEU A 430 -14.88 5.65 6.43
N LYS A 431 -14.98 4.55 5.67
CA LYS A 431 -14.14 4.29 4.49
C LYS A 431 -14.97 4.02 3.24
N ALA A 432 -15.94 4.89 2.96
CA ALA A 432 -16.99 4.72 1.95
C ALA A 432 -16.51 4.33 0.54
N THR A 433 -15.36 4.84 0.08
CA THR A 433 -14.83 4.48 -1.25
C THR A 433 -14.33 3.05 -1.33
N MET A 434 -13.66 2.57 -0.28
CA MET A 434 -13.14 1.19 -0.24
C MET A 434 -14.28 0.25 0.11
N MET A 435 -14.96 0.50 1.23
CA MET A 435 -16.08 -0.29 1.74
C MET A 435 -17.39 0.09 1.03
N LYS A 436 -17.39 -0.01 -0.30
CA LYS A 436 -18.39 0.53 -1.23
C LYS A 436 -19.84 0.06 -1.06
N VAL A 437 -20.10 -0.88 -0.13
CA VAL A 437 -21.45 -1.37 0.19
C VAL A 437 -21.83 -0.98 1.61
N SER A 438 -21.09 -1.44 2.62
CA SER A 438 -21.43 -1.21 4.03
C SER A 438 -21.41 0.27 4.43
N ASP A 439 -20.33 0.96 4.09
CA ASP A 439 -20.04 2.28 4.66
C ASP A 439 -20.96 3.38 4.10
N PRO A 440 -21.30 3.42 2.79
CA PRO A 440 -22.33 4.32 2.29
C PRO A 440 -23.68 4.13 2.98
N ILE A 441 -24.07 2.90 3.34
CA ILE A 441 -25.34 2.63 4.05
C ILE A 441 -25.24 3.17 5.50
N MET A 442 -24.14 2.89 6.20
CA MET A 442 -23.92 3.44 7.55
C MET A 442 -23.88 4.97 7.55
N PHE A 443 -23.32 5.58 6.51
CA PHE A 443 -23.29 7.02 6.32
C PHE A 443 -24.68 7.60 6.05
N GLY A 444 -25.47 6.96 5.19
CA GLY A 444 -26.83 7.39 4.90
C GLY A 444 -27.72 7.40 6.14
N HIS A 445 -27.59 6.41 7.02
CA HIS A 445 -28.29 6.42 8.29
C HIS A 445 -27.86 7.57 9.22
N ALA A 446 -26.58 7.95 9.24
CA ALA A 446 -26.15 9.13 9.99
C ALA A 446 -26.75 10.43 9.43
N VAL A 447 -26.83 10.57 8.10
CA VAL A 447 -27.47 11.70 7.42
C VAL A 447 -28.95 11.78 7.78
N GLU A 448 -29.68 10.68 7.67
CA GLU A 448 -31.10 10.61 8.01
C GLU A 448 -31.36 10.91 9.49
N VAL A 449 -30.51 10.43 10.40
CA VAL A 449 -30.65 10.71 11.84
C VAL A 449 -30.37 12.19 12.13
N PHE A 450 -29.31 12.76 11.55
CA PHE A 450 -28.98 14.17 11.75
C PHE A 450 -30.10 15.09 11.23
N TYR A 451 -30.54 14.88 9.99
CA TYR A 451 -31.55 15.71 9.31
C TYR A 451 -32.99 15.15 9.42
N LYS A 452 -33.27 14.41 10.50
CA LYS A 452 -34.51 13.63 10.67
C LYS A 452 -35.78 14.42 10.36
N SER A 453 -35.94 15.61 10.93
CA SER A 453 -37.13 16.44 10.75
C SER A 453 -37.33 16.88 9.28
N ALA A 454 -36.25 17.21 8.57
CA ALA A 454 -36.31 17.55 7.15
C ALA A 454 -36.65 16.32 6.27
N PHE A 455 -36.07 15.15 6.56
CA PHE A 455 -36.39 13.91 5.83
C PHE A 455 -37.82 13.43 6.07
N GLU A 456 -38.34 13.57 7.29
CA GLU A 456 -39.74 13.26 7.61
C GLU A 456 -40.70 14.20 6.88
N LYS A 457 -40.44 15.51 6.90
CA LYS A 457 -41.28 16.52 6.24
C LYS A 457 -41.28 16.40 4.70
N HIS A 458 -40.11 16.16 4.10
CA HIS A 458 -39.94 16.17 2.64
C HIS A 458 -39.87 14.78 2.00
N GLY A 459 -40.13 13.71 2.75
CA GLY A 459 -39.91 12.34 2.30
C GLY A 459 -40.61 11.97 0.99
N ALA A 460 -41.81 12.51 0.70
CA ALA A 460 -42.48 12.30 -0.57
C ALA A 460 -41.73 12.94 -1.75
N LEU A 461 -41.28 14.18 -1.58
CA LEU A 461 -40.48 14.91 -2.57
C LEU A 461 -39.12 14.23 -2.79
N PHE A 462 -38.46 13.79 -1.71
CA PHE A 462 -37.16 13.13 -1.81
C PHE A 462 -37.25 11.80 -2.57
N ARG A 463 -38.34 11.04 -2.41
CA ARG A 463 -38.61 9.85 -3.23
C ARG A 463 -38.85 10.19 -4.70
N GLU A 464 -39.63 11.24 -4.98
CA GLU A 464 -39.90 11.71 -6.35
C GLU A 464 -38.60 12.12 -7.07
N LEU A 465 -37.73 12.86 -6.40
CA LEU A 465 -36.47 13.35 -6.95
C LEU A 465 -35.36 12.27 -6.97
N GLY A 466 -35.60 11.10 -6.37
CA GLY A 466 -34.61 10.04 -6.25
C GLY A 466 -33.40 10.43 -5.40
N VAL A 467 -33.63 11.14 -4.30
CA VAL A 467 -32.60 11.47 -3.30
C VAL A 467 -32.09 10.20 -2.65
N ASN A 468 -30.78 10.05 -2.57
CA ASN A 468 -30.14 8.92 -1.91
C ASN A 468 -29.26 9.40 -0.74
N PRO A 469 -29.67 9.19 0.52
CA PRO A 469 -28.88 9.63 1.69
C PRO A 469 -27.52 8.94 1.78
N ASN A 470 -27.33 7.77 1.15
CA ASN A 470 -26.02 7.10 1.10
C ASN A 470 -24.98 7.90 0.30
N ASN A 471 -25.41 8.84 -0.54
CA ASN A 471 -24.56 9.80 -1.25
C ASN A 471 -24.32 11.10 -0.46
N GLY A 472 -24.89 11.22 0.74
CA GLY A 472 -24.78 12.38 1.62
C GLY A 472 -25.80 13.48 1.38
N VAL A 473 -25.80 14.49 2.27
CA VAL A 473 -26.72 15.63 2.14
C VAL A 473 -26.45 16.47 0.88
N GLY A 474 -25.25 16.36 0.32
CA GLY A 474 -24.92 16.93 -1.00
C GLY A 474 -25.83 16.43 -2.12
N ASP A 475 -26.29 15.18 -2.05
CA ASP A 475 -27.24 14.61 -3.01
C ASP A 475 -28.61 15.30 -2.92
N VAL A 476 -29.07 15.64 -1.71
CA VAL A 476 -30.30 16.41 -1.48
C VAL A 476 -30.20 17.78 -2.16
N TYR A 477 -29.13 18.52 -1.90
CA TYR A 477 -28.90 19.84 -2.50
C TYR A 477 -28.83 19.76 -4.03
N ALA A 478 -28.15 18.75 -4.58
CA ALA A 478 -28.04 18.56 -6.03
C ALA A 478 -29.39 18.24 -6.69
N LYS A 479 -30.22 17.40 -6.06
CA LYS A 479 -31.51 16.95 -6.60
C LYS A 479 -32.62 17.99 -6.47
N VAL A 480 -32.57 18.85 -5.46
CA VAL A 480 -33.56 19.92 -5.28
C VAL A 480 -33.20 21.21 -6.02
N ALA A 481 -31.98 21.34 -6.54
CA ALA A 481 -31.54 22.53 -7.27
C ALA A 481 -32.48 22.86 -8.45
N GLY A 482 -33.03 24.08 -8.46
CA GLY A 482 -33.98 24.55 -9.47
C GLY A 482 -35.44 24.13 -9.21
N HIS A 483 -35.73 23.34 -8.18
CA HIS A 483 -37.08 22.92 -7.83
C HIS A 483 -37.82 24.03 -7.05
N PRO A 484 -39.15 24.24 -7.21
CA PRO A 484 -39.90 25.28 -6.50
C PRO A 484 -39.82 25.20 -4.96
N LYS A 485 -39.60 24.00 -4.42
CA LYS A 485 -39.43 23.75 -2.97
C LYS A 485 -37.98 23.86 -2.48
N GLN A 486 -37.02 24.24 -3.33
CA GLN A 486 -35.59 24.32 -2.96
C GLN A 486 -35.37 25.15 -1.69
N ALA A 487 -35.87 26.39 -1.65
CA ALA A 487 -35.67 27.28 -0.51
C ALA A 487 -36.30 26.73 0.79
N GLU A 488 -37.43 26.03 0.68
CA GLU A 488 -38.08 25.38 1.83
C GLU A 488 -37.22 24.23 2.37
N VAL A 489 -36.75 23.34 1.48
CA VAL A 489 -35.89 22.20 1.85
C VAL A 489 -34.60 22.69 2.50
N GLU A 490 -33.92 23.67 1.90
CA GLU A 490 -32.67 24.24 2.44
C GLU A 490 -32.88 24.89 3.81
N ALA A 491 -34.00 25.59 4.00
CA ALA A 491 -34.35 26.19 5.29
C ALA A 491 -34.59 25.13 6.38
N ASP A 492 -35.27 24.02 6.05
CA ASP A 492 -35.53 22.94 7.00
C ASP A 492 -34.26 22.13 7.32
N LEU A 493 -33.38 21.89 6.33
CA LEU A 493 -32.06 21.32 6.58
C LEU A 493 -31.23 22.20 7.52
N LYS A 494 -31.26 23.53 7.31
CA LYS A 494 -30.59 24.49 8.20
C LYS A 494 -31.22 24.51 9.60
N ALA A 495 -32.54 24.33 9.71
CA ALA A 495 -33.23 24.30 10.99
C ALA A 495 -32.78 23.13 11.87
N CYS A 496 -32.38 22.00 11.28
CA CYS A 496 -31.86 20.84 12.02
C CYS A 496 -30.63 21.19 12.88
N TYR A 497 -29.78 22.12 12.45
CA TYR A 497 -28.61 22.56 13.22
C TYR A 497 -28.95 23.29 14.53
N LYS A 498 -30.21 23.66 14.77
CA LYS A 498 -30.65 24.24 16.06
C LYS A 498 -30.83 23.18 17.15
N GLU A 499 -31.06 21.94 16.75
CA GLU A 499 -31.38 20.80 17.64
C GLU A 499 -30.30 19.71 17.58
N ARG A 500 -29.29 19.89 16.72
CA ARG A 500 -28.19 18.95 16.48
C ARG A 500 -26.84 19.61 16.77
N PRO A 501 -25.81 18.82 17.13
CA PRO A 501 -24.49 19.38 17.39
C PRO A 501 -23.87 19.97 16.13
N ALA A 502 -22.91 20.89 16.33
CA ALA A 502 -22.11 21.41 15.24
C ALA A 502 -21.32 20.27 14.57
N LEU A 503 -21.29 20.26 13.23
CA LEU A 503 -20.54 19.28 12.45
C LEU A 503 -19.12 19.75 12.17
N ALA A 504 -18.19 18.80 12.04
CA ALA A 504 -16.90 19.07 11.43
C ALA A 504 -17.04 19.49 9.95
N TYR A 505 -16.17 20.39 9.50
CA TYR A 505 -16.15 20.90 8.13
C TYR A 505 -14.99 20.31 7.31
N VAL A 506 -15.30 20.03 6.05
CA VAL A 506 -14.34 19.66 5.00
C VAL A 506 -13.85 20.92 4.28
N ASP A 507 -14.78 21.83 3.97
CA ASP A 507 -14.50 23.14 3.38
C ASP A 507 -15.47 24.18 3.96
N SER A 508 -15.03 24.90 4.99
CA SER A 508 -15.78 25.93 5.72
C SER A 508 -16.27 27.05 4.81
N ARG A 509 -15.47 27.47 3.83
CA ARG A 509 -15.76 28.59 2.90
C ARG A 509 -16.89 28.27 1.94
N ARG A 510 -17.10 26.98 1.67
CA ARG A 510 -18.17 26.47 0.81
C ARG A 510 -19.33 25.84 1.62
N GLY A 511 -19.25 25.87 2.95
CA GLY A 511 -20.25 25.24 3.82
C GLY A 511 -20.27 23.71 3.76
N ILE A 512 -19.21 23.07 3.26
CA ILE A 512 -19.15 21.62 3.08
C ILE A 512 -18.79 20.97 4.42
N THR A 513 -19.77 20.29 5.01
CA THR A 513 -19.65 19.53 6.26
C THR A 513 -19.27 18.07 6.03
N ASN A 514 -18.89 17.38 7.10
CA ASN A 514 -18.61 15.95 7.12
C ASN A 514 -19.73 15.08 6.53
N LEU A 515 -20.99 15.53 6.56
CA LEU A 515 -22.15 14.77 6.06
C LEU A 515 -22.50 15.09 4.59
N HIS A 516 -21.75 15.95 3.91
CA HIS A 516 -22.03 16.34 2.52
C HIS A 516 -21.76 15.21 1.53
N VAL A 517 -20.58 14.59 1.60
CA VAL A 517 -20.15 13.53 0.67
C VAL A 517 -19.46 12.42 1.48
N PRO A 518 -19.87 11.14 1.32
CA PRO A 518 -19.38 10.04 2.15
C PRO A 518 -17.88 9.74 2.00
N SER A 519 -17.26 10.16 0.90
CA SER A 519 -15.85 9.94 0.60
C SER A 519 -14.93 11.09 1.03
N ASP A 520 -15.46 12.20 1.56
CA ASP A 520 -14.63 13.36 1.88
C ASP A 520 -13.82 13.17 3.18
N VAL A 521 -14.41 12.50 4.18
CA VAL A 521 -13.76 12.20 5.47
C VAL A 521 -13.52 10.70 5.58
N ILE A 522 -12.30 10.28 5.25
CA ILE A 522 -11.89 8.88 5.21
C ILE A 522 -11.11 8.54 6.49
N VAL A 523 -11.57 7.54 7.25
CA VAL A 523 -11.13 7.27 8.65
C VAL A 523 -9.61 7.21 8.85
N ASP A 524 -8.88 6.48 8.01
CA ASP A 524 -7.41 6.34 8.06
C ASP A 524 -6.67 7.67 7.95
N ALA A 525 -7.05 8.51 6.98
CA ALA A 525 -6.43 9.81 6.78
C ALA A 525 -6.93 10.87 7.76
N SER A 526 -8.24 10.90 8.01
CA SER A 526 -8.91 11.91 8.84
C SER A 526 -8.56 11.77 10.31
N MET A 527 -8.50 10.55 10.85
CA MET A 527 -8.08 10.33 12.24
C MET A 527 -6.61 10.67 12.44
N ALA A 528 -5.73 10.28 11.50
CA ALA A 528 -4.32 10.66 11.56
C ALA A 528 -4.11 12.18 11.52
N ALA A 529 -4.86 12.89 10.65
CA ALA A 529 -4.84 14.35 10.58
C ALA A 529 -5.37 14.99 11.87
N ALA A 530 -6.46 14.46 12.43
CA ALA A 530 -7.02 14.96 13.69
C ALA A 530 -6.03 14.78 14.85
N VAL A 531 -5.38 13.62 14.98
CA VAL A 531 -4.36 13.37 16.01
C VAL A 531 -3.17 14.33 15.85
N ARG A 532 -2.71 14.54 14.61
CA ARG A 532 -1.64 15.50 14.28
C ARG A 532 -2.03 16.91 14.69
N ASP A 533 -3.27 17.31 14.47
CA ASP A 533 -3.78 18.66 14.73
C ASP A 533 -4.43 18.78 16.13
N ALA A 534 -3.82 18.09 17.12
CA ALA A 534 -4.19 18.15 18.55
C ALA A 534 -5.59 17.63 18.92
N GLY A 535 -6.07 16.64 18.18
CA GLY A 535 -7.39 16.05 18.39
C GLY A 535 -8.51 16.96 17.89
N ARG A 536 -8.26 17.85 16.92
CA ARG A 536 -9.23 18.86 16.49
C ARG A 536 -9.61 18.73 15.03
N MET A 537 -10.79 19.25 14.70
CA MET A 537 -11.30 19.40 13.33
C MET A 537 -11.78 20.83 13.08
N TRP A 538 -12.04 21.15 11.82
CA TRP A 538 -12.37 22.50 11.39
C TRP A 538 -13.83 22.87 11.65
N THR A 539 -14.05 24.08 12.16
CA THR A 539 -15.37 24.71 12.32
C THR A 539 -15.77 25.48 11.06
N LEU A 540 -16.99 26.01 11.05
CA LEU A 540 -17.47 26.91 10.00
C LEU A 540 -16.64 28.20 9.91
N GLU A 541 -16.10 28.67 11.03
CA GLU A 541 -15.31 29.90 11.15
C GLU A 541 -13.83 29.72 10.72
N ASP A 542 -13.48 28.58 10.11
CA ASP A 542 -12.11 28.25 9.70
C ASP A 542 -11.14 28.20 10.90
N THR A 543 -11.60 27.66 12.04
CA THR A 543 -10.82 27.44 13.26
C THR A 543 -10.82 25.98 13.70
N LEU A 544 -9.86 25.57 14.53
CA LEU A 544 -9.77 24.20 15.06
C LEU A 544 -10.53 24.07 16.38
N CYS A 545 -11.37 23.06 16.49
CA CYS A 545 -12.19 22.74 17.66
C CYS A 545 -12.10 21.26 18.01
N ASP A 546 -12.24 20.93 19.29
CA ASP A 546 -12.29 19.56 19.77
C ASP A 546 -13.47 18.80 19.13
N ALA A 547 -13.34 17.49 18.97
CA ALA A 547 -14.30 16.69 18.20
C ALA A 547 -14.58 15.33 18.83
N LYS A 548 -15.84 14.90 18.75
CA LYS A 548 -16.28 13.53 18.96
C LYS A 548 -16.15 12.76 17.64
N PHE A 549 -15.15 11.89 17.58
CA PHE A 549 -14.85 11.08 16.42
C PHE A 549 -15.71 9.80 16.41
N VAL A 550 -16.81 9.83 15.67
CA VAL A 550 -17.73 8.70 15.57
C VAL A 550 -17.20 7.67 14.59
N ILE A 551 -16.86 6.49 15.11
CA ILE A 551 -16.46 5.29 14.37
C ILE A 551 -17.39 4.16 14.84
N PRO A 552 -18.50 3.85 14.13
CA PRO A 552 -19.57 3.03 14.68
C PRO A 552 -19.12 1.64 15.14
N ASP A 553 -18.34 0.93 14.32
CA ASP A 553 -17.93 -0.44 14.62
C ASP A 553 -16.69 -0.52 15.52
N ARG A 554 -16.74 -1.41 16.51
CA ARG A 554 -15.67 -1.55 17.51
C ARG A 554 -14.40 -2.23 17.05
N CYS A 555 -14.37 -2.92 15.91
CA CYS A 555 -13.21 -3.73 15.51
C CYS A 555 -11.89 -2.94 15.55
N TYR A 556 -11.96 -1.64 15.22
CA TYR A 556 -10.78 -0.79 15.06
C TYR A 556 -10.87 0.54 15.81
N ALA A 557 -12.05 0.95 16.29
CA ALA A 557 -12.27 2.25 16.94
C ALA A 557 -11.38 2.45 18.19
N SER A 558 -11.21 1.41 19.01
CA SER A 558 -10.41 1.45 20.24
C SER A 558 -8.93 1.75 20.00
N THR A 559 -8.41 1.45 18.81
CA THR A 559 -7.02 1.78 18.47
C THR A 559 -6.79 3.28 18.37
N TYR A 560 -7.73 4.03 17.79
CA TYR A 560 -7.64 5.48 17.75
C TYR A 560 -7.92 6.10 19.12
N ASP A 561 -8.88 5.55 19.87
CA ASP A 561 -9.19 6.01 21.22
C ASP A 561 -7.94 5.95 22.13
N ALA A 562 -7.17 4.87 22.05
CA ALA A 562 -5.90 4.74 22.77
C ALA A 562 -4.88 5.84 22.42
N VAL A 563 -4.79 6.24 21.15
CA VAL A 563 -3.86 7.30 20.69
C VAL A 563 -4.33 8.67 21.15
N ILE A 564 -5.63 8.95 21.09
CA ILE A 564 -6.20 10.21 21.58
C ILE A 564 -5.92 10.35 23.08
N LYS A 565 -6.23 9.31 23.87
CA LYS A 565 -5.99 9.29 25.32
C LYS A 565 -4.51 9.40 25.69
N ASP A 566 -3.63 8.75 24.93
CA ASP A 566 -2.18 8.88 25.11
C ASP A 566 -1.70 10.31 24.87
N CYS A 567 -2.18 10.98 23.81
CA CYS A 567 -1.82 12.37 23.53
C CYS A 567 -2.41 13.36 24.53
N GLN A 568 -3.62 13.13 25.05
CA GLN A 568 -4.19 13.90 26.15
C GLN A 568 -3.32 13.81 27.42
N ARG A 569 -2.78 12.61 27.70
CA ARG A 569 -1.97 12.36 28.90
C ARG A 569 -0.53 12.85 28.77
N HIS A 570 0.08 12.69 27.60
CA HIS A 570 1.52 12.87 27.39
C HIS A 570 1.87 14.00 26.43
N GLY A 571 0.87 14.71 25.90
CA GLY A 571 1.05 15.73 24.89
C GLY A 571 1.33 15.15 23.50
N ALA A 572 1.65 16.04 22.56
CA ALA A 572 2.05 15.67 21.21
C ALA A 572 3.30 14.77 21.21
N PHE A 573 3.51 14.00 20.13
CA PHE A 573 4.78 13.30 19.90
C PHE A 573 5.92 14.30 19.64
N ASP A 574 7.16 13.89 19.88
CA ASP A 574 8.34 14.64 19.45
C ASP A 574 8.99 13.96 18.25
N VAL A 575 8.81 14.55 17.07
CA VAL A 575 9.35 14.06 15.79
C VAL A 575 10.88 13.89 15.83
N LYS A 576 11.59 14.67 16.66
CA LYS A 576 13.06 14.60 16.76
C LYS A 576 13.55 13.33 17.43
N THR A 577 12.78 12.78 18.35
CA THR A 577 13.20 11.68 19.23
C THR A 577 12.36 10.43 19.09
N MET A 578 11.13 10.53 18.57
CA MET A 578 10.22 9.39 18.50
C MET A 578 10.76 8.26 17.62
N GLY A 579 10.50 7.03 18.05
CA GLY A 579 10.81 5.81 17.31
C GLY A 579 10.04 5.72 16.00
N ALA A 580 10.29 4.67 15.23
CA ALA A 580 9.57 4.37 14.00
C ALA A 580 8.64 3.17 14.16
N THR A 581 7.43 3.29 13.64
CA THR A 581 6.53 2.15 13.50
C THR A 581 6.56 1.64 12.05
N SER A 582 6.72 0.33 11.91
CA SER A 582 6.54 -0.36 10.63
C SER A 582 5.31 -1.26 10.70
N ASN A 583 4.83 -1.69 9.53
CA ASN A 583 3.69 -2.58 9.43
C ASN A 583 3.97 -3.77 8.51
N VAL A 584 3.63 -4.96 9.01
CA VAL A 584 3.52 -6.19 8.24
C VAL A 584 2.03 -6.54 8.15
N GLY A 585 1.43 -6.31 6.98
CA GLY A 585 -0.01 -6.37 6.79
C GLY A 585 -0.48 -7.56 5.97
N LEU A 586 -1.42 -8.34 6.51
CA LEU A 586 -2.12 -9.39 5.79
C LEU A 586 -3.04 -8.76 4.74
N MET A 587 -2.80 -9.01 3.45
CA MET A 587 -3.63 -8.44 2.38
C MET A 587 -3.73 -9.30 1.12
N ALA A 588 -2.88 -10.31 0.98
CA ALA A 588 -2.83 -11.12 -0.23
C ALA A 588 -4.18 -11.79 -0.54
N ALA A 589 -4.50 -11.94 -1.83
CA ALA A 589 -5.72 -12.58 -2.32
C ALA A 589 -7.04 -11.99 -1.76
N LYS A 590 -7.05 -10.66 -1.53
CA LYS A 590 -8.18 -9.87 -0.99
C LYS A 590 -8.62 -10.36 0.39
N ALA A 591 -7.66 -10.51 1.30
CA ALA A 591 -7.92 -10.96 2.66
C ALA A 591 -8.94 -10.06 3.40
N GLU A 592 -9.78 -10.71 4.20
CA GLU A 592 -10.69 -10.08 5.18
C GLU A 592 -11.73 -9.14 4.52
N GLU A 593 -11.99 -7.96 5.08
CA GLU A 593 -13.06 -7.05 4.65
C GLU A 593 -12.88 -6.55 3.21
N TYR A 594 -11.65 -6.48 2.72
CA TYR A 594 -11.36 -5.98 1.37
C TYR A 594 -11.77 -7.00 0.28
N GLY A 595 -12.05 -8.23 0.68
CA GLY A 595 -12.66 -9.25 -0.16
C GLY A 595 -14.18 -9.39 0.00
N SER A 596 -14.82 -8.59 0.86
CA SER A 596 -16.21 -8.84 1.29
C SER A 596 -17.29 -8.23 0.40
N HIS A 597 -16.94 -7.36 -0.55
CA HIS A 597 -17.91 -6.51 -1.24
C HIS A 597 -19.03 -7.29 -1.95
N ASP A 598 -18.68 -8.41 -2.58
CA ASP A 598 -19.62 -9.30 -3.29
C ASP A 598 -20.36 -10.28 -2.37
N LYS A 599 -20.19 -10.09 -1.05
CA LYS A 599 -20.74 -10.87 0.06
C LYS A 599 -21.27 -9.94 1.18
N THR A 600 -21.53 -8.68 0.86
CA THR A 600 -22.12 -7.70 1.77
C THR A 600 -23.50 -7.34 1.24
N PHE A 601 -24.53 -7.43 2.08
CA PHE A 601 -25.92 -7.27 1.68
C PHE A 601 -26.66 -6.36 2.66
N GLN A 602 -27.44 -5.42 2.12
CA GLN A 602 -28.52 -4.80 2.88
C GLN A 602 -29.70 -5.77 2.90
N ILE A 603 -30.17 -6.12 4.09
CA ILE A 603 -31.16 -7.15 4.28
C ILE A 603 -32.55 -6.68 3.81
N PRO A 604 -33.22 -7.39 2.88
CA PRO A 604 -34.48 -6.94 2.30
C PRO A 604 -35.72 -7.20 3.18
N ALA A 605 -35.65 -8.15 4.10
CA ALA A 605 -36.75 -8.58 4.95
C ALA A 605 -36.21 -9.22 6.24
N ASP A 606 -37.00 -9.20 7.31
CA ASP A 606 -36.66 -9.86 8.58
C ASP A 606 -36.52 -11.38 8.39
N GLY A 607 -35.63 -11.99 9.15
CA GLY A 607 -35.42 -13.44 9.13
C GLY A 607 -34.03 -13.85 9.58
N THR A 608 -33.53 -14.94 9.02
CA THR A 608 -32.22 -15.51 9.37
C THR A 608 -31.35 -15.62 8.12
N VAL A 609 -30.16 -15.01 8.12
CA VAL A 609 -29.14 -15.27 7.10
C VAL A 609 -28.35 -16.52 7.49
N LYS A 610 -28.20 -17.44 6.55
CA LYS A 610 -27.49 -18.71 6.73
C LYS A 610 -26.39 -18.87 5.70
N VAL A 611 -25.23 -19.32 6.15
CA VAL A 611 -24.13 -19.78 5.29
C VAL A 611 -24.15 -21.29 5.24
N ILE A 612 -24.38 -21.86 4.06
CA ILE A 612 -24.66 -23.29 3.89
C ILE A 612 -23.63 -23.92 2.95
N LEU A 613 -23.06 -25.05 3.35
CA LEU A 613 -22.21 -25.88 2.50
C LEU A 613 -23.03 -26.43 1.32
N ARG A 614 -22.63 -26.12 0.09
CA ARG A 614 -23.42 -26.44 -1.12
C ARG A 614 -23.60 -27.94 -1.35
N LYS A 615 -22.62 -28.77 -0.95
CA LYS A 615 -22.63 -30.22 -1.20
C LYS A 615 -23.42 -30.99 -0.15
N SER A 616 -23.26 -30.67 1.13
CA SER A 616 -23.93 -31.38 2.24
C SER A 616 -25.27 -30.76 2.64
N GLY A 617 -25.48 -29.47 2.38
CA GLY A 617 -26.62 -28.72 2.93
C GLY A 617 -26.45 -28.34 4.40
N GLU A 618 -25.30 -28.61 4.99
CA GLU A 618 -24.97 -28.29 6.38
C GLU A 618 -24.76 -26.78 6.57
N GLU A 619 -25.31 -26.24 7.65
CA GLU A 619 -25.14 -24.86 8.06
C GLU A 619 -23.76 -24.68 8.72
N VAL A 620 -23.02 -23.64 8.29
CA VAL A 620 -21.74 -23.27 8.93
C VAL A 620 -21.99 -22.34 10.10
N PHE A 621 -22.77 -21.28 9.87
CA PHE A 621 -23.29 -20.38 10.90
C PHE A 621 -24.50 -19.61 10.37
N SER A 622 -25.26 -19.02 11.29
CA SER A 622 -26.45 -18.21 11.02
C SER A 622 -26.55 -16.96 11.90
N HIS A 623 -27.25 -15.95 11.38
CA HIS A 623 -27.50 -14.68 12.02
C HIS A 623 -28.97 -14.30 11.90
N GLU A 624 -29.61 -13.99 13.01
CA GLU A 624 -30.89 -13.27 13.00
C GLU A 624 -30.67 -11.85 12.50
N VAL A 625 -31.50 -11.41 11.56
CA VAL A 625 -31.41 -10.13 10.88
C VAL A 625 -32.78 -9.46 10.75
N SER A 626 -32.77 -8.13 10.73
CA SER A 626 -33.93 -7.31 10.40
C SER A 626 -33.76 -6.62 9.05
N LYS A 627 -34.87 -6.23 8.44
CA LYS A 627 -34.89 -5.43 7.22
C LYS A 627 -34.07 -4.16 7.41
N GLY A 628 -33.17 -3.92 6.48
CA GLY A 628 -32.25 -2.78 6.48
C GLY A 628 -30.89 -3.08 7.08
N ASP A 629 -30.75 -4.13 7.90
CA ASP A 629 -29.46 -4.52 8.48
C ASP A 629 -28.40 -4.75 7.42
N ILE A 630 -27.14 -4.57 7.79
CA ILE A 630 -26.01 -4.81 6.89
C ILE A 630 -25.35 -6.11 7.33
N TRP A 631 -25.48 -7.15 6.53
CA TRP A 631 -24.82 -8.44 6.77
C TRP A 631 -23.61 -8.59 5.85
N ARG A 632 -22.51 -9.15 6.34
CA ARG A 632 -21.26 -9.32 5.59
C ARG A 632 -20.61 -10.67 5.87
N MET A 633 -19.98 -11.26 4.84
CA MET A 633 -19.03 -12.37 4.99
C MET A 633 -17.65 -12.04 4.39
N CYS A 634 -16.58 -12.37 5.12
CA CYS A 634 -15.20 -12.22 4.69
C CYS A 634 -14.51 -13.58 4.48
N GLN A 635 -13.32 -13.54 3.88
CA GLN A 635 -12.53 -14.72 3.52
C GLN A 635 -11.04 -14.44 3.72
N THR A 636 -10.34 -15.36 4.37
CA THR A 636 -8.89 -15.26 4.60
C THR A 636 -8.25 -16.61 4.35
N LYS A 637 -7.50 -16.72 3.24
CA LYS A 637 -6.87 -17.97 2.81
C LYS A 637 -5.65 -18.28 3.67
N ASP A 638 -5.35 -19.58 3.78
CA ASP A 638 -4.29 -20.07 4.65
C ASP A 638 -2.88 -19.69 4.18
N ALA A 639 -2.58 -19.84 2.89
CA ALA A 639 -1.26 -19.49 2.33
C ALA A 639 -0.88 -18.01 2.56
N PRO A 640 -1.78 -17.02 2.36
CA PRO A 640 -1.56 -15.64 2.82
C PRO A 640 -1.20 -15.50 4.30
N ILE A 641 -1.81 -16.27 5.21
CA ILE A 641 -1.50 -16.20 6.65
C ILE A 641 -0.10 -16.76 6.92
N GLN A 642 0.26 -17.89 6.29
CA GLN A 642 1.60 -18.46 6.42
C GLN A 642 2.69 -17.48 5.95
N ASP A 643 2.52 -16.88 4.77
CA ASP A 643 3.44 -15.88 4.25
C ASP A 643 3.52 -14.63 5.15
N TRP A 644 2.37 -14.18 5.68
CA TRP A 644 2.32 -13.04 6.59
C TRP A 644 3.09 -13.29 7.89
N VAL A 645 2.96 -14.47 8.48
CA VAL A 645 3.74 -14.89 9.67
C VAL A 645 5.23 -14.97 9.34
N LYS A 646 5.59 -15.58 8.21
CA LYS A 646 6.97 -15.63 7.72
C LYS A 646 7.55 -14.22 7.57
N LEU A 647 6.82 -13.32 6.93
CA LEU A 647 7.25 -11.93 6.70
C LEU A 647 7.46 -11.20 8.03
N ALA A 648 6.60 -11.40 9.03
CA ALA A 648 6.75 -10.83 10.36
C ALA A 648 8.07 -11.27 11.02
N VAL A 649 8.38 -12.57 10.99
CA VAL A 649 9.64 -13.11 11.52
C VAL A 649 10.86 -12.56 10.77
N VAL A 650 10.80 -12.53 9.43
CA VAL A 650 11.86 -11.98 8.58
C VAL A 650 12.13 -10.51 8.92
N ARG A 651 11.08 -9.70 9.11
CA ARG A 651 11.21 -8.29 9.46
C ARG A 651 11.74 -8.10 10.87
N ALA A 652 11.25 -8.86 11.86
CA ALA A 652 11.75 -8.82 13.23
C ALA A 652 13.24 -9.16 13.31
N LYS A 653 13.67 -10.22 12.62
CA LYS A 653 15.08 -10.63 12.55
C LYS A 653 15.95 -9.58 11.86
N ALA A 654 15.46 -8.97 10.79
CA ALA A 654 16.20 -7.98 10.02
C ALA A 654 16.33 -6.61 10.72
N SER A 655 15.35 -6.20 11.52
CA SER A 655 15.35 -4.90 12.19
C SER A 655 15.80 -4.96 13.65
N GLY A 656 15.67 -6.11 14.32
CA GLY A 656 15.83 -6.25 15.77
C GLY A 656 14.69 -5.61 16.59
N ALA A 657 13.66 -5.07 15.96
CA ALA A 657 12.51 -4.48 16.64
C ALA A 657 11.48 -5.56 17.03
N PRO A 658 10.80 -5.42 18.18
CA PRO A 658 9.69 -6.29 18.54
C PRO A 658 8.59 -6.31 17.49
N ALA A 659 8.03 -7.48 17.23
CA ALA A 659 6.87 -7.67 16.36
C ALA A 659 5.65 -8.02 17.19
N ILE A 660 4.63 -7.19 17.12
CA ILE A 660 3.38 -7.37 17.86
C ILE A 660 2.30 -7.72 16.84
N PHE A 661 1.67 -8.88 16.97
CA PHE A 661 0.45 -9.27 16.28
C PHE A 661 -0.76 -8.63 16.96
N TRP A 662 -1.54 -7.84 16.22
CA TRP A 662 -2.68 -7.08 16.76
C TRP A 662 -3.95 -7.88 16.54
N LEU A 663 -4.24 -8.79 17.47
CA LEU A 663 -5.33 -9.75 17.38
C LEU A 663 -6.00 -9.90 18.75
N THR A 664 -7.33 -9.90 18.80
CA THR A 664 -8.10 -10.08 20.05
C THR A 664 -8.84 -11.41 20.08
N LYS A 665 -8.86 -12.08 21.24
CA LYS A 665 -9.66 -13.30 21.41
C LYS A 665 -11.17 -13.04 21.46
N GLU A 666 -11.60 -11.78 21.58
CA GLU A 666 -13.01 -11.41 21.60
C GLU A 666 -13.66 -11.60 20.22
N ARG A 667 -12.91 -11.37 19.13
CA ARG A 667 -13.36 -11.59 17.75
C ARG A 667 -13.25 -13.05 17.34
N ALA A 668 -14.28 -13.57 16.69
CA ALA A 668 -14.29 -14.96 16.24
C ALA A 668 -13.26 -15.22 15.14
N HIS A 669 -13.11 -14.28 14.22
CA HIS A 669 -12.10 -14.31 13.16
C HIS A 669 -10.69 -14.32 13.75
N ASP A 670 -10.38 -13.33 14.59
CA ASP A 670 -9.05 -13.21 15.20
C ASP A 670 -8.69 -14.44 16.04
N ARG A 671 -9.63 -15.11 16.73
CA ARG A 671 -9.34 -16.38 17.42
C ARG A 671 -8.80 -17.46 16.46
N ASN A 672 -9.40 -17.57 15.28
CA ASN A 672 -8.94 -18.52 14.25
C ASN A 672 -7.59 -18.09 13.66
N VAL A 673 -7.36 -16.79 13.47
CA VAL A 673 -6.06 -16.26 13.02
C VAL A 673 -4.97 -16.48 14.07
N ILE A 674 -5.25 -16.24 15.36
CA ILE A 674 -4.32 -16.47 16.47
C ILE A 674 -3.87 -17.94 16.47
N ALA A 675 -4.81 -18.89 16.34
CA ALA A 675 -4.47 -20.31 16.30
C ALA A 675 -3.50 -20.64 15.14
N LYS A 676 -3.70 -20.03 13.96
CA LYS A 676 -2.78 -20.18 12.82
C LYS A 676 -1.44 -19.50 13.05
N VAL A 677 -1.41 -18.31 13.65
CA VAL A 677 -0.15 -17.62 14.00
C VAL A 677 0.67 -18.47 14.96
N GLU A 678 0.06 -18.98 16.04
CA GLU A 678 0.71 -19.86 17.01
C GLU A 678 1.20 -21.17 16.40
N GLN A 679 0.48 -21.71 15.42
CA GLN A 679 0.90 -22.87 14.66
C GLN A 679 2.12 -22.55 13.78
N TYR A 680 2.06 -21.50 12.97
CA TYR A 680 3.07 -21.21 11.95
C TYR A 680 4.35 -20.59 12.50
N LEU A 681 4.29 -19.89 13.64
CA LEU A 681 5.51 -19.44 14.32
C LEU A 681 6.44 -20.59 14.72
N ARG A 682 5.91 -21.81 14.93
CA ARG A 682 6.72 -23.01 15.23
C ARG A 682 7.57 -23.48 14.05
N ASN A 683 7.22 -23.05 12.84
CA ASN A 683 7.96 -23.39 11.61
C ASN A 683 9.15 -22.45 11.36
N HIS A 684 9.41 -21.50 12.28
CA HIS A 684 10.42 -20.49 12.12
C HIS A 684 11.34 -20.42 13.34
N ASP A 685 12.62 -20.09 13.10
CA ASP A 685 13.57 -19.75 14.15
C ASP A 685 13.21 -18.38 14.74
N THR A 686 12.63 -18.41 15.94
CA THR A 686 12.21 -17.23 16.70
C THR A 686 13.13 -16.95 17.90
N ALA A 687 14.26 -17.66 18.01
CA ALA A 687 15.19 -17.49 19.11
C ALA A 687 15.75 -16.05 19.13
N GLY A 688 15.64 -15.39 20.29
CA GLY A 688 16.10 -14.01 20.47
C GLY A 688 15.20 -12.93 19.86
N LEU A 689 14.03 -13.28 19.30
CA LEU A 689 13.05 -12.32 18.81
C LEU A 689 11.98 -12.03 19.89
N ASP A 690 11.58 -10.77 20.03
CA ASP A 690 10.39 -10.37 20.81
C ASP A 690 9.16 -10.38 19.90
N ILE A 691 8.42 -11.48 19.91
CA ILE A 691 7.18 -11.65 19.15
C ILE A 691 6.03 -11.85 20.14
N ARG A 692 5.01 -11.00 20.06
CA ARG A 692 3.86 -11.01 20.98
C ARG A 692 2.54 -10.97 20.21
N ILE A 693 1.48 -11.49 20.81
CA ILE A 693 0.10 -11.34 20.32
C ILE A 693 -0.64 -10.51 21.38
N LEU A 694 -1.16 -9.34 21.01
CA LEU A 694 -1.88 -8.43 21.89
C LEU A 694 -3.18 -7.96 21.24
N PRO A 695 -4.26 -7.73 22.01
CA PRO A 695 -5.45 -7.05 21.50
C PRO A 695 -5.09 -5.68 20.89
N PRO A 696 -5.78 -5.21 19.85
CA PRO A 696 -5.41 -3.98 19.14
C PRO A 696 -5.21 -2.74 20.03
N GLU A 697 -6.05 -2.54 21.04
CA GLU A 697 -5.90 -1.42 21.99
C GLU A 697 -4.61 -1.52 22.83
N GLU A 698 -4.31 -2.71 23.37
CA GLU A 698 -3.10 -2.96 24.16
C GLU A 698 -1.83 -2.94 23.29
N ALA A 699 -1.92 -3.44 22.06
CA ALA A 699 -0.86 -3.36 21.08
C ALA A 699 -0.53 -1.90 20.71
N MET A 700 -1.57 -1.06 20.58
CA MET A 700 -1.41 0.38 20.38
C MET A 700 -0.71 1.02 21.58
N LYS A 701 -1.21 0.81 22.81
CA LYS A 701 -0.58 1.36 24.05
C LYS A 701 0.90 0.98 24.15
N ALA A 702 1.23 -0.29 23.96
CA ALA A 702 2.62 -0.77 23.98
C ALA A 702 3.48 -0.13 22.87
N THR A 703 2.91 0.10 21.69
CA THR A 703 3.59 0.78 20.58
C THR A 703 3.83 2.25 20.91
N LEU A 704 2.84 2.96 21.46
CA LEU A 704 2.95 4.38 21.82
C LEU A 704 4.00 4.63 22.91
N GLU A 705 4.03 3.78 23.94
CA GLU A 705 5.06 3.83 24.99
C GLU A 705 6.47 3.73 24.39
N ARG A 706 6.69 2.75 23.51
CA ARG A 706 7.96 2.53 22.83
C ARG A 706 8.33 3.69 21.89
N VAL A 707 7.38 4.14 21.08
CA VAL A 707 7.59 5.24 20.14
C VAL A 707 7.99 6.51 20.89
N ARG A 708 7.36 6.84 22.01
CA ARG A 708 7.75 7.99 22.86
C ARG A 708 9.13 7.81 23.49
N ALA A 709 9.55 6.58 23.78
CA ALA A 709 10.89 6.25 24.26
C ALA A 709 11.96 6.22 23.15
N GLY A 710 11.61 6.55 21.90
CA GLY A 710 12.55 6.51 20.78
C GLY A 710 12.84 5.11 20.24
N LEU A 711 11.98 4.13 20.57
CA LEU A 711 12.15 2.73 20.21
C LEU A 711 11.18 2.31 19.10
N ASP A 712 11.67 1.47 18.20
CA ASP A 712 10.91 1.00 17.04
C ASP A 712 10.00 -0.19 17.40
N THR A 713 8.88 -0.32 16.68
CA THR A 713 7.95 -1.45 16.82
C THR A 713 7.42 -1.88 15.45
N ILE A 714 7.30 -3.18 15.22
CA ILE A 714 6.63 -3.74 14.05
C ILE A 714 5.20 -4.09 14.45
N SER A 715 4.23 -3.43 13.83
CA SER A 715 2.81 -3.82 13.91
C SER A 715 2.54 -4.91 12.88
N VAL A 716 2.04 -6.06 13.32
CA VAL A 716 1.71 -7.19 12.47
C VAL A 716 0.20 -7.35 12.50
N THR A 717 -0.48 -6.96 11.42
CA THR A 717 -1.93 -6.72 11.47
C THR A 717 -2.69 -7.33 10.30
N GLY A 718 -4.01 -7.47 10.47
CA GLY A 718 -4.96 -7.65 9.38
C GLY A 718 -4.98 -6.46 8.40
N ASN A 719 -5.77 -6.58 7.35
CA ASN A 719 -5.80 -5.72 6.18
C ASN A 719 -6.30 -4.30 6.49
N VAL A 720 -7.35 -4.17 7.33
CA VAL A 720 -7.89 -2.87 7.72
C VAL A 720 -6.90 -2.09 8.59
N LEU A 721 -6.36 -2.72 9.65
CA LEU A 721 -5.37 -2.09 10.52
C LEU A 721 -4.06 -1.79 9.78
N ARG A 722 -3.65 -2.60 8.81
CA ARG A 722 -2.52 -2.26 7.91
C ARG A 722 -2.76 -0.90 7.27
N ASP A 723 -3.95 -0.69 6.73
CA ASP A 723 -4.29 0.58 6.09
C ASP A 723 -4.25 1.74 7.10
N TYR A 724 -4.89 1.57 8.26
CA TYR A 724 -5.01 2.61 9.28
C TYR A 724 -3.66 3.01 9.86
N LEU A 725 -2.83 2.03 10.24
CA LEU A 725 -1.55 2.27 10.89
C LEU A 725 -0.49 2.80 9.92
N THR A 726 -0.59 2.46 8.63
CA THR A 726 0.33 2.97 7.60
C THR A 726 -0.01 4.38 7.13
N ASP A 727 -1.12 4.95 7.57
CA ASP A 727 -1.37 6.39 7.52
C ASP A 727 -1.05 7.07 8.86
N LEU A 728 -1.57 6.53 9.99
CA LEU A 728 -1.42 7.13 11.31
C LEU A 728 0.03 7.41 11.68
N PHE A 729 0.88 6.39 11.78
CA PHE A 729 2.25 6.58 12.26
C PHE A 729 3.09 7.41 11.29
N PRO A 730 3.07 7.17 9.96
CA PRO A 730 3.82 8.02 9.03
C PRO A 730 3.38 9.48 9.02
N ILE A 731 2.10 9.78 9.20
CA ILE A 731 1.64 11.17 9.33
C ILE A 731 2.20 11.82 10.59
N LEU A 732 2.26 11.11 11.71
CA LEU A 732 2.83 11.62 12.97
C LEU A 732 4.36 11.70 12.93
N GLU A 733 5.03 10.78 12.23
CA GLU A 733 6.49 10.70 12.16
C GLU A 733 7.08 11.62 11.08
N LEU A 734 6.41 11.77 9.94
CA LEU A 734 6.93 12.42 8.74
C LEU A 734 6.09 13.61 8.27
N GLY A 735 4.92 13.83 8.85
CA GLY A 735 3.93 14.80 8.40
C GLY A 735 3.14 14.33 7.18
N THR A 736 3.43 13.13 6.66
CA THR A 736 2.80 12.57 5.47
C THR A 736 3.06 11.06 5.36
N SER A 737 2.07 10.31 4.89
CA SER A 737 2.20 8.89 4.51
C SER A 737 2.72 8.67 3.08
N ALA A 738 2.97 9.74 2.32
CA ALA A 738 3.44 9.64 0.94
C ALA A 738 4.92 9.25 0.79
N LYS A 739 5.71 9.31 1.88
CA LYS A 739 7.18 9.07 1.86
C LYS A 739 7.54 7.73 2.51
N MET A 740 6.87 6.68 2.10
CA MET A 740 7.00 5.34 2.66
C MET A 740 7.64 4.36 1.68
N LEU A 741 8.39 3.39 2.20
CA LEU A 741 8.65 2.15 1.47
C LEU A 741 7.40 1.28 1.57
N SER A 742 6.84 0.88 0.44
CA SER A 742 5.72 -0.04 0.35
C SER A 742 6.11 -1.19 -0.56
N VAL A 743 6.58 -2.28 0.06
CA VAL A 743 7.05 -3.48 -0.62
C VAL A 743 5.99 -4.56 -0.47
N VAL A 744 5.74 -5.28 -1.56
CA VAL A 744 4.85 -6.44 -1.61
C VAL A 744 5.67 -7.63 -2.10
N PRO A 745 6.23 -8.43 -1.17
CA PRO A 745 6.79 -9.74 -1.53
C PRO A 745 5.65 -10.59 -2.08
N LEU A 746 5.73 -10.93 -3.36
CA LEU A 746 4.68 -11.70 -4.02
C LEU A 746 4.78 -13.16 -3.58
N LEU A 747 3.64 -13.82 -3.40
CA LEU A 747 3.57 -15.20 -2.92
C LEU A 747 4.38 -16.17 -3.81
N ALA A 748 4.50 -15.86 -5.10
CA ALA A 748 5.27 -16.64 -6.06
C ALA A 748 6.80 -16.37 -6.04
N GLY A 749 7.28 -15.50 -5.15
CA GLY A 749 8.70 -15.17 -4.98
C GLY A 749 9.19 -13.89 -5.70
N GLY A 750 8.36 -13.28 -6.55
CA GLY A 750 8.65 -11.98 -7.16
C GLY A 750 8.46 -10.79 -6.21
N GLY A 751 8.60 -9.57 -6.72
CA GLY A 751 8.43 -8.33 -5.95
C GLY A 751 7.61 -7.27 -6.67
N MET A 752 6.72 -6.63 -5.91
CA MET A 752 6.09 -5.36 -6.30
C MET A 752 6.48 -4.24 -5.32
N PHE A 753 6.74 -3.06 -5.88
CA PHE A 753 7.21 -1.88 -5.16
C PHE A 753 6.26 -0.72 -5.44
N GLU A 754 5.38 -0.41 -4.48
CA GLU A 754 4.49 0.75 -4.59
C GLU A 754 5.27 2.02 -4.22
N THR A 755 5.26 3.03 -5.08
CA THR A 755 6.02 4.28 -4.86
C THR A 755 5.34 5.25 -3.92
N GLY A 756 4.07 5.03 -3.59
CA GLY A 756 3.29 5.82 -2.65
C GLY A 756 1.93 5.17 -2.36
N ALA A 757 1.34 5.54 -1.22
CA ALA A 757 0.05 4.99 -0.76
C ALA A 757 -1.17 5.84 -1.15
N GLY A 758 -0.97 7.08 -1.61
CA GLY A 758 -2.05 8.02 -1.96
C GLY A 758 -2.58 7.88 -3.41
N GLY A 759 -3.46 8.81 -3.80
CA GLY A 759 -3.97 8.93 -5.17
C GLY A 759 -3.00 9.62 -6.15
N SER A 760 -3.47 9.92 -7.37
CA SER A 760 -2.68 10.48 -8.47
C SER A 760 -2.61 12.03 -8.51
N ALA A 761 -3.16 12.69 -7.48
CA ALA A 761 -3.03 14.13 -7.20
C ALA A 761 -3.48 15.08 -8.33
N PRO A 762 -4.79 15.17 -8.63
CA PRO A 762 -5.32 16.03 -9.70
C PRO A 762 -4.98 17.52 -9.54
N LYS A 763 -4.88 18.02 -8.30
CA LYS A 763 -4.53 19.43 -8.03
C LYS A 763 -3.11 19.80 -8.49
N HIS A 764 -2.17 18.84 -8.51
CA HIS A 764 -0.84 19.10 -9.05
C HIS A 764 -0.85 19.25 -10.57
N VAL A 765 -1.76 18.53 -11.27
CA VAL A 765 -1.95 18.68 -12.72
C VAL A 765 -2.57 20.03 -13.06
N GLN A 766 -3.53 20.51 -12.26
CA GLN A 766 -4.11 21.84 -12.44
C GLN A 766 -3.10 22.97 -12.24
N GLN A 767 -2.04 22.74 -11.44
CA GLN A 767 -0.97 23.70 -11.21
C GLN A 767 0.09 23.72 -12.33
N PHE A 768 0.37 22.57 -12.96
CA PHE A 768 1.33 22.42 -14.05
C PHE A 768 0.82 23.05 -15.34
#